data_AF-A0A6J0BD52-F1
#
_entry.id   AF-A0A6J0BD52-F1
#
_cell.length_a   1.000
_cell.length_b   1.000
_cell.length_c   1.000
_cell.angle_alpha   90.00
_cell.angle_beta   90.00
_cell.angle_gamma   90.00
#
_symmetry.space_group_name_H-M   'P 1'
#
loop_
_entity.id
_entity.type
_entity.pdbx_description
1 polymer ?
#
loop_
_entity_poly.entity_id
_entity_poly.type
_entity_poly.pdbx_seq_one_letter_code
_entity_poly.pdbx_strand_id
1 'polypeptide(L)'
;MATSSVEDFLSGPLVTWFTSCLKEPDALVNYEDLVDGVALHDVFLQINPEPMHDRVVPSVRNPAMRTKNLNAIIGNIKQFYEEELGHLVLVLPDTVKLGKEPETAIGEIKLLLLLLLGCAVQCPNKEKFITKIKDMAVDVQLAIVDCIKQVTDDQNIVITQESMENVNMGVLFNQIKRLVHDRDLYYEKWKTSTTTESADNSESAISIEIEEMNKLHQVNSIVKSERSNNHHHAVELADWKSKVRKQRQELEEKTEGLLECREELEHTKAALAKLRQENQELMHEARTAKSYRDELDAVIERAERADRLEIEVARYKEKLADIEFYKTRIEEIREDNRVLMETREMLEEQLMTTRRRSDKVPELESEIIKYKQLLNDASLEREADKERYLEICDENAQLRCITKGNLAETSLSPSMSDSEEPATADNSLSEQLTNNAQTRALKLELENRRLVTLIDSLQENSFHESSTRVLELEKDKKKLTLKINSLNDNCERLTQQNADLERICRDALEENKKLQDSLNNKRALFDKQQLENQSLSTKISDLERNYESVVKEKQRIQSLQESAQRRAEDLERSLDLVNQKLEELKKTESKLSDMVLRCTELETKLLNLEREKENAQRDVNKFRLTIEDKDIALDKAANEIEIANKTIDELKQEVDDYNSQISRLRDIERSSKELDSRAAIDRETLEALQSDLVAEKLNTQHLSTVLEKFGVSINMLLSLPTDTIIETIAQVPEVINSVKKFVTIEIPPLDNNSVSNKSSNSTDINTITEQNRLQNTVETLKIESKKLRAELTASHAMSDNLLAEKAKLQVNITTLQSQNTSLTTQHTALQLANSQLVAEKEELLKERASQESIHSQLVNDQIALQILHEGLNNEYEKLLVEREVVKSTLRDVKNEARALRETCQSLEAKNKALQAERETLIGNTKSLSNLRGEHSKLKDDFRNLFTATEKLKSEYRNLQEDYKNNKMETNRLSLKQTETNGELVLKDERCAYLEFELSKLNQRCEMLLQMNSGLDNDRRSLMDHVSLLLSQYHELLTHSLDDKEHYHMEEKLFTDKVNNLCRQKEKLEEKIMEHYRKLESCSMKKKGFGASFVRRVRKAGSELLNKNRRSWAEDTKQLDGKTYESESGGNDSDASAEDIRPIRGKKEQPDITELRSDPLSLGYPGTRRTVYYTDEIPSSKTTLD
;
A
#
# COMPACT_ATOMS: atom_id res chain seq x y z
N MET A 1 -39.52 5.97 52.05
CA MET A 1 -39.26 5.38 50.72
C MET A 1 -37.78 5.38 50.42
N ALA A 2 -37.10 6.53 50.31
CA ALA A 2 -35.66 6.62 50.02
C ALA A 2 -34.78 5.68 50.88
N THR A 3 -35.02 5.61 52.20
CA THR A 3 -34.29 4.71 53.13
C THR A 3 -34.28 3.24 52.69
N SER A 4 -35.44 2.68 52.32
CA SER A 4 -35.55 1.30 51.83
C SER A 4 -34.66 1.08 50.62
N SER A 5 -34.75 1.96 49.62
CA SER A 5 -33.94 1.83 48.40
C SER A 5 -32.44 1.99 48.62
N VAL A 6 -32.02 2.67 49.70
CA VAL A 6 -30.59 2.73 50.11
C VAL A 6 -30.16 1.42 50.76
N GLU A 7 -30.98 0.83 51.63
CA GLU A 7 -30.73 -0.48 52.26
C GLU A 7 -30.72 -1.62 51.21
N ASP A 8 -31.67 -1.60 50.27
CA ASP A 8 -31.74 -2.51 49.11
C ASP A 8 -30.52 -2.36 48.18
N PHE A 9 -29.93 -1.17 48.08
CA PHE A 9 -28.71 -0.92 47.29
C PHE A 9 -27.44 -1.36 48.02
N LEU A 10 -27.31 -1.06 49.32
CA LEU A 10 -26.14 -1.44 50.13
C LEU A 10 -26.02 -2.96 50.30
N SER A 11 -27.13 -3.68 50.32
CA SER A 11 -27.16 -5.15 50.28
C SER A 11 -27.00 -5.74 48.86
N GLY A 12 -26.88 -4.89 47.83
CA GLY A 12 -26.80 -5.28 46.43
C GLY A 12 -25.42 -5.78 45.98
N PRO A 13 -25.36 -6.55 44.87
CA PRO A 13 -24.17 -7.29 44.45
C PRO A 13 -22.95 -6.40 44.15
N LEU A 14 -23.18 -5.19 43.62
CA LEU A 14 -22.12 -4.20 43.35
C LEU A 14 -21.46 -3.68 44.64
N VAL A 15 -22.23 -3.47 45.71
CA VAL A 15 -21.70 -3.01 47.00
C VAL A 15 -21.02 -4.17 47.74
N THR A 16 -21.58 -5.39 47.66
CA THR A 16 -20.93 -6.61 48.19
C THR A 16 -19.57 -6.86 47.51
N TRP A 17 -19.50 -6.69 46.19
CA TRP A 17 -18.23 -6.76 45.45
C TRP A 17 -17.26 -5.66 45.89
N PHE A 18 -17.72 -4.42 45.91
CA PHE A 18 -16.90 -3.26 46.25
C PHE A 18 -16.32 -3.35 47.67
N THR A 19 -17.12 -3.80 48.64
CA THR A 19 -16.69 -4.04 50.03
C THR A 19 -15.61 -5.12 50.11
N SER A 20 -15.69 -6.17 49.27
CA SER A 20 -14.62 -7.17 49.16
C SER A 20 -13.29 -6.58 48.66
N CYS A 21 -13.33 -5.45 47.93
CA CYS A 21 -12.14 -4.78 47.38
C CYS A 21 -11.44 -3.86 48.38
N LEU A 22 -12.08 -3.47 49.47
CA LEU A 22 -11.51 -2.64 50.53
C LEU A 22 -10.40 -3.37 51.32
N LYS A 23 -9.58 -2.61 52.05
CA LYS A 23 -8.57 -3.13 53.00
C LYS A 23 -9.22 -3.52 54.33
N GLU A 24 -10.21 -2.74 54.76
CA GLU A 24 -11.02 -2.94 55.96
C GLU A 24 -12.50 -2.97 55.52
N PRO A 25 -13.18 -4.14 55.53
CA PRO A 25 -14.56 -4.24 55.08
C PRO A 25 -15.53 -3.37 55.91
N ASP A 26 -15.25 -3.23 57.20
CA ASP A 26 -16.04 -2.44 58.15
C ASP A 26 -15.92 -0.92 57.93
N ALA A 27 -15.09 -0.45 56.98
CA ALA A 27 -14.97 0.97 56.65
C ALA A 27 -16.21 1.54 55.89
N LEU A 28 -17.11 0.67 55.41
CA LEU A 28 -18.30 1.06 54.65
C LEU A 28 -19.60 0.87 55.47
N VAL A 29 -19.69 1.56 56.60
CA VAL A 29 -20.82 1.41 57.55
C VAL A 29 -22.13 1.98 57.02
N ASN A 30 -22.06 3.11 56.30
CA ASN A 30 -23.23 3.86 55.81
C ASN A 30 -23.07 4.24 54.34
N TYR A 31 -24.18 4.53 53.69
CA TYR A 31 -24.22 5.05 52.32
C TYR A 31 -23.45 6.38 52.14
N GLU A 32 -23.45 7.24 53.15
CA GLU A 32 -22.67 8.48 53.16
C GLU A 32 -21.15 8.23 53.03
N ASP A 33 -20.65 7.10 53.55
CA ASP A 33 -19.23 6.74 53.54
C ASP A 33 -18.78 6.27 52.14
N LEU A 34 -19.70 5.65 51.39
CA LEU A 34 -19.51 5.32 49.98
C LEU A 34 -19.47 6.59 49.10
N VAL A 35 -20.46 7.47 49.26
CA VAL A 35 -20.62 8.64 48.38
C VAL A 35 -19.60 9.75 48.69
N ASP A 36 -18.93 9.72 49.84
CA ASP A 36 -17.80 10.62 50.17
C ASP A 36 -16.65 10.57 49.13
N GLY A 37 -16.49 9.44 48.43
CA GLY A 37 -15.54 9.26 47.34
C GLY A 37 -14.20 8.64 47.75
N VAL A 38 -13.81 8.73 49.01
CA VAL A 38 -12.49 8.24 49.50
C VAL A 38 -12.34 6.74 49.26
N ALA A 39 -13.29 5.92 49.70
CA ALA A 39 -13.26 4.47 49.50
C ALA A 39 -13.27 4.08 48.00
N LEU A 40 -13.99 4.83 47.16
CA LEU A 40 -14.05 4.61 45.71
C LEU A 40 -12.69 4.87 45.05
N HIS A 41 -11.98 5.90 45.51
CA HIS A 41 -10.62 6.22 45.07
C HIS A 41 -9.60 5.17 45.54
N ASP A 42 -9.70 4.69 46.80
CA ASP A 42 -8.87 3.60 47.35
C ASP A 42 -9.02 2.27 46.58
N VAL A 43 -10.19 2.01 46.00
CA VAL A 43 -10.40 0.87 45.09
C VAL A 43 -9.85 1.17 43.70
N PHE A 44 -10.05 2.39 43.16
CA PHE A 44 -9.47 2.78 41.87
C PHE A 44 -7.94 2.72 41.85
N LEU A 45 -7.27 3.13 42.94
CA LEU A 45 -5.80 3.03 43.10
C LEU A 45 -5.27 1.59 43.08
N GLN A 46 -6.13 0.58 43.27
CA GLN A 46 -5.77 -0.84 43.08
C GLN A 46 -5.94 -1.33 41.63
N ILE A 47 -6.62 -0.56 40.79
CA ILE A 47 -6.88 -0.80 39.36
C ILE A 47 -5.79 -0.10 38.54
N ASN A 48 -5.63 1.22 38.73
CA ASN A 48 -4.55 2.04 38.20
C ASN A 48 -3.82 2.78 39.36
N PRO A 49 -2.55 2.45 39.67
CA PRO A 49 -1.75 3.14 40.67
C PRO A 49 -1.35 4.59 40.33
N GLU A 50 -1.45 5.01 39.06
CA GLU A 50 -1.03 6.34 38.58
C GLU A 50 -2.24 7.09 37.95
N PRO A 51 -3.18 7.62 38.78
CA PRO A 51 -4.31 8.41 38.29
C PRO A 51 -3.91 9.85 37.93
N MET A 52 -4.54 10.43 36.90
CA MET A 52 -4.34 11.84 36.56
C MET A 52 -4.88 12.81 37.63
N HIS A 53 -5.94 12.43 38.35
CA HIS A 53 -6.51 13.22 39.45
C HIS A 53 -6.33 12.52 40.81
N ASP A 54 -5.17 12.74 41.42
CA ASP A 54 -4.73 12.19 42.73
C ASP A 54 -5.19 13.05 43.93
N ARG A 55 -6.37 13.70 43.86
CA ARG A 55 -6.80 14.71 44.85
C ARG A 55 -8.21 14.51 45.37
N VAL A 56 -8.45 13.35 45.99
CA VAL A 56 -9.65 13.06 46.78
C VAL A 56 -9.36 13.31 48.27
N VAL A 57 -10.25 14.03 48.96
CA VAL A 57 -10.10 14.41 50.38
C VAL A 57 -11.45 14.22 51.08
N PRO A 58 -11.52 13.65 52.30
CA PRO A 58 -12.79 13.41 52.98
C PRO A 58 -13.72 14.64 52.97
N SER A 59 -14.96 14.48 52.50
CA SER A 59 -15.84 15.64 52.25
C SER A 59 -16.42 16.25 53.52
N VAL A 60 -16.45 15.47 54.62
CA VAL A 60 -17.07 15.86 55.90
C VAL A 60 -18.53 16.31 55.70
N ARG A 61 -19.25 15.58 54.83
CA ARG A 61 -20.64 15.87 54.37
C ARG A 61 -20.83 17.21 53.63
N ASN A 62 -19.76 17.86 53.18
CA ASN A 62 -19.86 19.04 52.33
C ASN A 62 -20.18 18.62 50.87
N PRO A 63 -21.35 18.98 50.31
CA PRO A 63 -21.77 18.53 48.99
C PRO A 63 -20.87 19.04 47.86
N ALA A 64 -20.20 20.19 48.02
CA ALA A 64 -19.25 20.71 47.04
C ALA A 64 -17.94 19.90 47.02
N MET A 65 -17.42 19.51 48.19
CA MET A 65 -16.26 18.63 48.30
C MET A 65 -16.55 17.22 47.79
N ARG A 66 -17.74 16.68 48.13
CA ARG A 66 -18.25 15.41 47.59
C ARG A 66 -18.35 15.43 46.07
N THR A 67 -19.00 16.45 45.50
CA THR A 67 -19.07 16.68 44.04
C THR A 67 -17.65 16.70 43.44
N LYS A 68 -16.70 17.42 44.05
CA LYS A 68 -15.31 17.51 43.58
C LYS A 68 -14.59 16.15 43.59
N ASN A 69 -14.72 15.37 44.66
CA ASN A 69 -14.16 14.02 44.77
C ASN A 69 -14.72 13.11 43.65
N LEU A 70 -16.03 13.10 43.48
CA LEU A 70 -16.72 12.29 42.46
C LEU A 70 -16.32 12.69 41.03
N ASN A 71 -16.12 13.99 40.75
CA ASN A 71 -15.60 14.45 39.45
C ASN A 71 -14.18 13.92 39.18
N ALA A 72 -13.28 13.94 40.18
CA ALA A 72 -11.93 13.41 40.03
C ALA A 72 -11.94 11.89 39.74
N ILE A 73 -12.78 11.14 40.47
CA ILE A 73 -12.91 9.68 40.31
C ILE A 73 -13.50 9.33 38.94
N ILE A 74 -14.55 10.01 38.49
CA ILE A 74 -15.13 9.78 37.16
C ILE A 74 -14.17 10.19 36.04
N GLY A 75 -13.43 11.28 36.21
CA GLY A 75 -12.38 11.68 35.27
C GLY A 75 -11.34 10.57 35.08
N ASN A 76 -10.85 9.99 36.18
CA ASN A 76 -9.89 8.88 36.15
C ASN A 76 -10.50 7.60 35.54
N ILE A 77 -11.75 7.26 35.86
CA ILE A 77 -12.47 6.11 35.29
C ILE A 77 -12.66 6.28 33.77
N LYS A 78 -13.11 7.45 33.32
CA LYS A 78 -13.30 7.75 31.89
C LYS A 78 -11.97 7.65 31.14
N GLN A 79 -10.92 8.26 31.68
CA GLN A 79 -9.57 8.20 31.09
C GLN A 79 -9.06 6.76 30.99
N PHE A 80 -9.25 5.94 32.02
CA PHE A 80 -8.87 4.52 31.98
C PHE A 80 -9.59 3.76 30.85
N TYR A 81 -10.88 4.02 30.64
CA TYR A 81 -11.59 3.47 29.49
C TYR A 81 -11.05 4.01 28.14
N GLU A 82 -10.82 5.32 28.01
CA GLU A 82 -10.50 5.96 26.72
C GLU A 82 -9.04 5.87 26.28
N GLU A 83 -8.09 5.75 27.23
CA GLU A 83 -6.64 5.73 26.98
C GLU A 83 -6.00 4.36 27.22
N GLU A 84 -6.33 3.66 28.31
CA GLU A 84 -5.74 2.34 28.65
C GLU A 84 -6.49 1.18 27.98
N LEU A 85 -7.83 1.24 27.90
CA LEU A 85 -8.66 0.20 27.27
C LEU A 85 -9.04 0.52 25.81
N GLY A 86 -8.80 1.74 25.32
CA GLY A 86 -9.18 2.16 23.97
C GLY A 86 -10.69 2.23 23.70
N HIS A 87 -11.51 2.14 24.74
CA HIS A 87 -12.99 2.10 24.69
C HIS A 87 -13.59 3.53 24.63
N LEU A 88 -14.91 3.63 24.49
CA LEU A 88 -15.64 4.91 24.57
C LEU A 88 -16.80 4.81 25.57
N VAL A 89 -16.80 5.67 26.59
CA VAL A 89 -17.88 5.71 27.60
C VAL A 89 -19.01 6.61 27.12
N LEU A 90 -20.19 6.04 26.90
CA LEU A 90 -21.37 6.78 26.43
C LEU A 90 -22.11 7.49 27.57
N VAL A 91 -22.14 6.93 28.78
CA VAL A 91 -22.93 7.46 29.91
C VAL A 91 -22.06 7.58 31.17
N LEU A 92 -22.08 8.76 31.79
CA LEU A 92 -21.33 9.08 33.00
C LEU A 92 -22.31 9.47 34.13
N PRO A 93 -22.08 9.06 35.39
CA PRO A 93 -22.90 9.48 36.52
C PRO A 93 -22.92 11.00 36.77
N ASP A 94 -24.08 11.55 37.17
CA ASP A 94 -24.19 12.96 37.55
C ASP A 94 -23.60 13.21 38.96
N THR A 95 -22.37 13.75 38.98
CA THR A 95 -21.62 14.10 40.21
C THR A 95 -22.25 15.23 41.02
N VAL A 96 -23.01 16.13 40.39
CA VAL A 96 -23.60 17.31 41.04
C VAL A 96 -24.88 16.88 41.78
N LYS A 97 -25.69 16.05 41.13
CA LYS A 97 -26.86 15.39 41.71
C LYS A 97 -26.45 14.43 42.83
N LEU A 98 -25.51 13.51 42.57
CA LEU A 98 -24.99 12.58 43.59
C LEU A 98 -24.26 13.29 44.74
N GLY A 99 -23.65 14.44 44.47
CA GLY A 99 -23.00 15.28 45.48
C GLY A 99 -23.99 16.05 46.38
N LYS A 100 -25.07 16.59 45.82
CA LYS A 100 -26.08 17.39 46.55
C LYS A 100 -27.15 16.53 47.24
N GLU A 101 -27.67 15.52 46.56
CA GLU A 101 -28.81 14.71 46.99
C GLU A 101 -28.51 13.21 46.83
N PRO A 102 -27.61 12.64 47.65
CA PRO A 102 -27.14 11.27 47.46
C PRO A 102 -28.28 10.24 47.55
N GLU A 103 -29.25 10.44 48.45
CA GLU A 103 -30.39 9.53 48.67
C GLU A 103 -31.37 9.46 47.49
N THR A 104 -31.45 10.50 46.65
CA THR A 104 -32.27 10.49 45.41
C THR A 104 -31.47 10.04 44.18
N ALA A 105 -30.14 9.93 44.33
CA ALA A 105 -29.16 9.67 43.27
C ALA A 105 -28.63 8.22 43.23
N ILE A 106 -29.35 7.25 43.80
CA ILE A 106 -28.93 5.83 43.91
C ILE A 106 -28.57 5.22 42.53
N GLY A 107 -29.24 5.65 41.46
CA GLY A 107 -28.90 5.24 40.09
C GLY A 107 -27.51 5.71 39.62
N GLU A 108 -27.08 6.89 40.04
CA GLU A 108 -25.79 7.49 39.66
C GLU A 108 -24.63 6.71 40.31
N ILE A 109 -24.72 6.42 41.61
CA ILE A 109 -23.71 5.63 42.34
C ILE A 109 -23.69 4.16 41.89
N LYS A 110 -24.85 3.61 41.49
CA LYS A 110 -24.91 2.28 40.86
C LYS A 110 -24.13 2.26 39.55
N LEU A 111 -24.32 3.27 38.69
CA LEU A 111 -23.55 3.42 37.44
C LEU A 111 -22.05 3.64 37.71
N LEU A 112 -21.70 4.39 38.75
CA LEU A 112 -20.30 4.60 39.15
C LEU A 112 -19.62 3.29 39.56
N LEU A 113 -20.27 2.47 40.40
CA LEU A 113 -19.75 1.15 40.79
C LEU A 113 -19.71 0.18 39.60
N LEU A 114 -20.65 0.28 38.66
CA LEU A 114 -20.70 -0.54 37.45
C LEU A 114 -19.50 -0.27 36.53
N LEU A 115 -19.18 1.01 36.30
CA LEU A 115 -17.99 1.42 35.55
C LEU A 115 -16.70 1.05 36.29
N LEU A 116 -16.64 1.23 37.62
CA LEU A 116 -15.48 0.86 38.44
C LEU A 116 -15.22 -0.66 38.43
N LEU A 117 -16.28 -1.48 38.47
CA LEU A 117 -16.22 -2.93 38.27
C LEU A 117 -15.69 -3.27 36.87
N GLY A 118 -16.18 -2.59 35.83
CA GLY A 118 -15.74 -2.75 34.46
C GLY A 118 -14.24 -2.48 34.30
N CYS A 119 -13.71 -1.38 34.86
CA CYS A 119 -12.27 -1.12 34.92
C CYS A 119 -11.54 -2.26 35.66
N ALA A 120 -12.04 -2.67 36.84
CA ALA A 120 -11.39 -3.68 37.68
C ALA A 120 -11.22 -5.05 37.00
N VAL A 121 -12.21 -5.51 36.23
CA VAL A 121 -12.14 -6.80 35.52
C VAL A 121 -11.44 -6.73 34.17
N GLN A 122 -11.14 -5.53 33.66
CA GLN A 122 -10.44 -5.31 32.38
C GLN A 122 -8.96 -4.91 32.56
N CYS A 123 -8.59 -4.33 33.71
CA CYS A 123 -7.23 -3.84 34.00
C CYS A 123 -6.13 -4.92 33.98
N PRO A 124 -4.83 -4.52 33.94
CA PRO A 124 -3.70 -5.48 33.99
C PRO A 124 -3.73 -6.41 35.21
N ASN A 125 -4.23 -5.92 36.35
CA ASN A 125 -4.32 -6.67 37.62
C ASN A 125 -5.65 -7.45 37.80
N LYS A 126 -6.45 -7.60 36.74
CA LYS A 126 -7.82 -8.17 36.79
C LYS A 126 -7.95 -9.51 37.49
N GLU A 127 -6.94 -10.36 37.45
CA GLU A 127 -6.94 -11.67 38.14
C GLU A 127 -7.19 -11.54 39.65
N LYS A 128 -6.69 -10.48 40.29
CA LYS A 128 -6.93 -10.17 41.71
C LYS A 128 -8.42 -9.92 41.99
N PHE A 129 -9.08 -9.15 41.12
CA PHE A 129 -10.50 -8.81 41.24
C PHE A 129 -11.42 -9.98 40.85
N ILE A 130 -11.06 -10.72 39.80
CA ILE A 130 -11.76 -11.93 39.36
C ILE A 130 -11.67 -13.05 40.42
N THR A 131 -10.54 -13.16 41.13
CA THR A 131 -10.42 -14.10 42.27
C THR A 131 -11.34 -13.70 43.41
N LYS A 132 -11.33 -12.42 43.82
CA LYS A 132 -12.28 -11.90 44.83
C LYS A 132 -13.74 -12.17 44.47
N ILE A 133 -14.12 -12.05 43.19
CA ILE A 133 -15.48 -12.40 42.72
C ILE A 133 -15.75 -13.91 42.88
N LYS A 134 -14.80 -14.79 42.51
CA LYS A 134 -14.94 -16.25 42.64
C LYS A 134 -15.07 -16.75 44.08
N ASP A 135 -14.60 -15.97 45.06
CA ASP A 135 -14.71 -16.28 46.49
C ASP A 135 -16.09 -15.88 47.08
N MET A 136 -16.95 -15.21 46.31
CA MET A 136 -18.29 -14.76 46.75
C MET A 136 -19.36 -15.87 46.64
N ALA A 137 -20.52 -15.67 47.26
CA ALA A 137 -21.67 -16.57 47.10
C ALA A 137 -22.14 -16.63 45.63
N VAL A 138 -22.52 -17.82 45.14
CA VAL A 138 -22.80 -18.09 43.72
C VAL A 138 -23.86 -17.17 43.12
N ASP A 139 -24.93 -16.88 43.85
CA ASP A 139 -26.00 -15.98 43.38
C ASP A 139 -25.48 -14.55 43.17
N VAL A 140 -24.53 -14.11 44.00
CA VAL A 140 -23.84 -12.82 43.87
C VAL A 140 -22.86 -12.85 42.71
N GLN A 141 -22.16 -13.97 42.46
CA GLN A 141 -21.30 -14.13 41.28
C GLN A 141 -22.09 -13.97 39.98
N LEU A 142 -23.25 -14.62 39.87
CA LEU A 142 -24.13 -14.51 38.70
C LEU A 142 -24.61 -13.07 38.48
N ALA A 143 -25.06 -12.40 39.55
CA ALA A 143 -25.48 -11.01 39.48
C ALA A 143 -24.33 -10.04 39.13
N ILE A 144 -23.09 -10.32 39.55
CA ILE A 144 -21.89 -9.57 39.15
C ILE A 144 -21.54 -9.83 37.68
N VAL A 145 -21.67 -11.07 37.19
CA VAL A 145 -21.45 -11.38 35.75
C VAL A 145 -22.42 -10.60 34.88
N ASP A 146 -23.70 -10.48 35.26
CA ASP A 146 -24.66 -9.67 34.53
C ASP A 146 -24.41 -8.16 34.68
N CYS A 147 -23.72 -7.72 35.73
CA CYS A 147 -23.18 -6.34 35.83
C CYS A 147 -21.96 -6.13 34.92
N ILE A 148 -21.07 -7.11 34.74
CA ILE A 148 -19.92 -7.00 33.83
C ILE A 148 -20.41 -6.86 32.38
N LYS A 149 -21.37 -7.68 31.95
CA LYS A 149 -21.97 -7.61 30.60
C LYS A 149 -22.49 -6.21 30.23
N GLN A 150 -23.07 -5.48 31.20
CA GLN A 150 -23.57 -4.12 30.98
C GLN A 150 -22.48 -3.10 30.59
N VAL A 151 -21.19 -3.45 30.74
CA VAL A 151 -20.02 -2.61 30.41
C VAL A 151 -18.96 -3.34 29.57
N THR A 152 -19.31 -4.48 28.97
CA THR A 152 -18.50 -5.23 27.99
C THR A 152 -19.27 -5.62 26.74
N ASP A 153 -20.53 -6.02 26.91
CA ASP A 153 -21.38 -6.61 25.86
C ASP A 153 -22.46 -5.61 25.42
N ASP A 154 -23.09 -4.91 26.36
CA ASP A 154 -24.11 -3.88 26.10
C ASP A 154 -23.46 -2.55 25.68
N GLN A 155 -23.52 -2.25 24.39
CA GLN A 155 -23.04 -0.99 23.79
C GLN A 155 -23.83 0.27 24.19
N ASN A 156 -24.67 0.20 25.23
CA ASN A 156 -25.47 1.31 25.75
C ASN A 156 -24.67 2.20 26.73
N ILE A 157 -23.69 1.64 27.44
CA ILE A 157 -22.90 2.36 28.46
C ILE A 157 -21.46 2.55 28.01
N VAL A 158 -20.85 1.52 27.42
CA VAL A 158 -19.47 1.54 26.89
C VAL A 158 -19.43 0.86 25.53
N ILE A 159 -18.76 1.47 24.56
CA ILE A 159 -18.42 0.84 23.28
C ILE A 159 -16.98 0.29 23.39
N THR A 160 -16.80 -1.01 23.16
CA THR A 160 -15.52 -1.73 23.31
C THR A 160 -14.68 -1.72 22.03
N GLN A 161 -13.36 -1.84 22.14
CA GLN A 161 -12.44 -1.69 20.98
C GLN A 161 -12.73 -2.73 19.88
N GLU A 162 -13.05 -3.98 20.24
CA GLU A 162 -13.43 -5.02 19.28
C GLU A 162 -14.66 -4.65 18.45
N SER A 163 -15.62 -3.91 19.04
CA SER A 163 -16.79 -3.40 18.30
C SER A 163 -16.44 -2.24 17.36
N MET A 164 -15.38 -1.48 17.65
CA MET A 164 -14.91 -0.32 16.91
C MET A 164 -14.09 -0.68 15.67
N GLU A 165 -13.34 -1.80 15.71
CA GLU A 165 -12.47 -2.26 14.62
C GLU A 165 -13.24 -2.90 13.45
N ASN A 166 -14.55 -3.13 13.59
CA ASN A 166 -15.41 -3.55 12.49
C ASN A 166 -15.44 -2.49 11.37
N VAL A 167 -15.08 -2.90 10.15
CA VAL A 167 -14.79 -1.99 9.02
C VAL A 167 -15.95 -1.03 8.68
N ASN A 168 -17.20 -1.48 8.79
CA ASN A 168 -18.39 -0.65 8.56
C ASN A 168 -18.65 0.40 9.67
N MET A 169 -18.08 0.20 10.87
CA MET A 169 -18.27 1.10 12.01
C MET A 169 -17.16 2.14 12.15
N GLY A 170 -15.94 1.93 11.66
CA GLY A 170 -14.79 2.82 11.94
C GLY A 170 -15.02 4.31 11.66
N VAL A 171 -15.72 4.67 10.58
CA VAL A 171 -16.06 6.08 10.28
C VAL A 171 -17.15 6.61 11.22
N LEU A 172 -18.22 5.83 11.42
CA LEU A 172 -19.32 6.19 12.31
C LEU A 172 -18.86 6.29 13.78
N PHE A 173 -17.96 5.40 14.21
CA PHE A 173 -17.35 5.44 15.53
C PHE A 173 -16.53 6.71 15.76
N ASN A 174 -15.69 7.13 14.81
CA ASN A 174 -14.97 8.40 14.92
C ASN A 174 -15.94 9.60 15.04
N GLN A 175 -17.09 9.53 14.36
CA GLN A 175 -18.15 10.54 14.50
C GLN A 175 -18.89 10.45 15.85
N ILE A 176 -19.14 9.25 16.40
CA ILE A 176 -19.71 9.06 17.74
C ILE A 176 -18.72 9.53 18.82
N LYS A 177 -17.44 9.17 18.75
CA LYS A 177 -16.38 9.65 19.66
C LYS A 177 -16.29 11.17 19.65
N ARG A 178 -16.38 11.81 18.48
CA ARG A 178 -16.48 13.27 18.39
C ARG A 178 -17.76 13.81 19.04
N LEU A 179 -18.93 13.24 18.74
CA LEU A 179 -20.22 13.70 19.32
C LEU A 179 -20.29 13.54 20.85
N VAL A 180 -19.71 12.46 21.41
CA VAL A 180 -19.59 12.24 22.86
C VAL A 180 -18.64 13.28 23.49
N HIS A 181 -17.49 13.54 22.84
CA HIS A 181 -16.56 14.58 23.28
C HIS A 181 -17.19 15.98 23.21
N ASP A 182 -17.85 16.33 22.11
CA ASP A 182 -18.59 17.58 21.92
C ASP A 182 -19.67 17.74 23.00
N ARG A 183 -20.49 16.70 23.23
CA ARG A 183 -21.52 16.69 24.29
C ARG A 183 -20.93 16.96 25.67
N ASP A 184 -19.86 16.26 26.04
CA ASP A 184 -19.25 16.39 27.36
C ASP A 184 -18.59 17.76 27.53
N LEU A 185 -17.98 18.31 26.48
CA LEU A 185 -17.52 19.72 26.45
C LEU A 185 -18.66 20.72 26.62
N TYR A 186 -19.82 20.49 26.00
CA TYR A 186 -21.00 21.36 26.19
C TYR A 186 -21.62 21.21 27.58
N TYR A 187 -21.63 20.01 28.15
CA TYR A 187 -22.12 19.75 29.51
C TYR A 187 -21.23 20.45 30.56
N GLU A 188 -19.91 20.31 30.48
CA GLU A 188 -19.01 21.03 31.40
C GLU A 188 -19.09 22.56 31.20
N LYS A 189 -19.22 23.06 29.96
CA LYS A 189 -19.45 24.50 29.71
C LYS A 189 -20.74 24.99 30.37
N TRP A 190 -21.86 24.29 30.17
CA TRP A 190 -23.15 24.62 30.78
C TRP A 190 -23.07 24.61 32.32
N LYS A 191 -22.51 23.53 32.89
CA LYS A 191 -22.23 23.36 34.32
C LYS A 191 -21.39 24.53 34.87
N THR A 192 -20.33 24.96 34.17
CA THR A 192 -19.55 26.13 34.59
C THR A 192 -20.37 27.43 34.57
N SER A 193 -21.13 27.70 33.50
CA SER A 193 -21.97 28.91 33.39
C SER A 193 -23.01 29.01 34.51
N THR A 194 -23.73 27.92 34.79
CA THR A 194 -24.73 27.88 35.87
C THR A 194 -24.11 28.00 37.26
N THR A 195 -22.85 27.55 37.45
CA THR A 195 -22.12 27.81 38.71
C THR A 195 -21.65 29.25 38.86
N THR A 196 -21.27 29.96 37.77
CA THR A 196 -20.92 31.39 37.86
C THR A 196 -22.11 32.26 38.22
N GLU A 197 -23.28 32.03 37.61
CA GLU A 197 -24.54 32.73 37.95
C GLU A 197 -24.97 32.51 39.42
N SER A 198 -24.50 31.44 40.06
CA SER A 198 -24.79 31.11 41.46
C SER A 198 -23.75 31.66 42.46
N ALA A 199 -22.59 32.15 41.99
CA ALA A 199 -21.47 32.54 42.85
C ALA A 199 -21.38 34.06 43.07
N ASP A 200 -21.62 34.87 42.05
CA ASP A 200 -21.50 36.34 42.14
C ASP A 200 -22.79 37.04 42.65
N ASN A 201 -23.90 36.30 42.74
CA ASN A 201 -25.24 36.82 43.01
C ASN A 201 -25.55 37.13 44.50
N SER A 202 -24.59 36.97 45.41
CA SER A 202 -24.83 37.03 46.86
C SER A 202 -24.23 38.22 47.62
N GLU A 203 -23.49 39.14 46.99
CA GLU A 203 -22.90 40.28 47.71
C GLU A 203 -22.82 41.64 46.96
N SER A 204 -23.29 41.73 45.69
CA SER A 204 -23.08 42.94 44.85
C SER A 204 -24.34 43.61 44.27
N ALA A 205 -25.54 43.05 44.46
CA ALA A 205 -26.76 43.47 43.73
C ALA A 205 -27.84 44.23 44.55
N ILE A 206 -27.63 44.50 45.84
CA ILE A 206 -28.68 45.02 46.76
C ILE A 206 -28.76 46.57 46.81
N SER A 207 -27.92 47.28 46.06
CA SER A 207 -27.62 48.71 46.30
C SER A 207 -28.17 49.74 45.30
N ILE A 208 -29.05 49.36 44.35
CA ILE A 208 -29.50 50.28 43.27
C ILE A 208 -31.03 50.49 43.20
N GLU A 209 -31.86 49.48 43.47
CA GLU A 209 -33.33 49.59 43.27
C GLU A 209 -34.14 50.12 44.47
N ILE A 210 -33.50 50.76 45.46
CA ILE A 210 -34.16 51.24 46.70
C ILE A 210 -34.33 52.77 46.76
N GLU A 211 -33.64 53.57 45.91
CA GLU A 211 -33.66 55.04 46.04
C GLU A 211 -34.84 55.77 45.36
N GLU A 212 -35.50 55.21 44.33
CA GLU A 212 -36.57 55.94 43.62
C GLU A 212 -37.95 55.89 44.30
N MET A 213 -38.20 54.96 45.23
CA MET A 213 -39.51 54.79 45.86
C MET A 213 -39.81 55.73 47.04
N ASN A 214 -38.88 56.64 47.43
CA ASN A 214 -38.95 57.39 48.69
C ASN A 214 -39.21 58.92 48.56
N LYS A 215 -39.84 59.39 47.47
CA LYS A 215 -40.14 60.83 47.28
C LYS A 215 -41.56 61.15 46.77
N LEU A 216 -42.62 60.82 47.53
CA LEU A 216 -43.91 61.58 47.42
C LEU A 216 -44.93 61.47 48.60
N HIS A 217 -44.53 61.18 49.84
CA HIS A 217 -45.48 61.05 50.97
C HIS A 217 -45.18 61.90 52.23
N GLN A 218 -44.82 63.17 52.01
CA GLN A 218 -44.95 64.29 52.97
C GLN A 218 -44.92 65.58 52.12
N VAL A 219 -45.67 66.65 52.38
CA VAL A 219 -46.53 67.03 53.52
C VAL A 219 -47.87 67.57 52.99
N ASN A 220 -48.97 67.42 53.73
CA ASN A 220 -50.13 68.28 53.51
C ASN A 220 -50.68 68.81 54.86
N SER A 221 -50.64 70.12 55.07
CA SER A 221 -50.97 70.76 56.34
C SER A 221 -51.75 72.06 56.14
N ILE A 222 -53.07 71.94 56.27
CA ILE A 222 -53.97 72.93 56.87
C ILE A 222 -54.21 74.24 56.09
N VAL A 223 -55.36 74.24 55.38
CA VAL A 223 -56.33 75.34 55.25
C VAL A 223 -55.95 76.59 54.46
N LYS A 224 -56.63 76.79 53.31
CA LYS A 224 -57.43 78.01 53.03
C LYS A 224 -58.36 77.94 51.81
N SER A 225 -59.61 78.36 52.04
CA SER A 225 -60.54 79.02 51.10
C SER A 225 -61.09 78.20 49.91
N GLU A 226 -62.41 78.00 49.93
CA GLU A 226 -63.21 77.17 48.99
C GLU A 226 -63.24 77.68 47.53
N ARG A 227 -62.70 78.88 47.24
CA ARG A 227 -62.46 79.29 45.83
C ARG A 227 -61.30 78.54 45.18
N SER A 228 -60.42 77.91 45.96
CA SER A 228 -59.47 76.92 45.43
C SER A 228 -60.19 75.62 45.08
N ASN A 229 -61.16 75.15 45.88
CA ASN A 229 -61.79 73.82 45.71
C ASN A 229 -62.36 73.57 44.31
N ASN A 230 -63.01 74.52 43.65
CA ASN A 230 -63.49 74.29 42.27
C ASN A 230 -62.35 74.15 41.24
N HIS A 231 -61.20 74.81 41.45
CA HIS A 231 -59.99 74.55 40.67
C HIS A 231 -59.30 73.26 41.11
N HIS A 232 -59.30 72.95 42.41
CA HIS A 232 -58.70 71.72 42.95
C HIS A 232 -59.43 70.49 42.43
N HIS A 233 -60.77 70.46 42.48
CA HIS A 233 -61.60 69.41 41.88
C HIS A 233 -61.50 69.37 40.35
N ALA A 234 -61.27 70.51 39.67
CA ALA A 234 -61.00 70.50 38.24
C ALA A 234 -59.62 69.90 37.91
N VAL A 235 -58.60 70.15 38.74
CA VAL A 235 -57.26 69.55 38.65
C VAL A 235 -57.30 68.08 39.04
N GLU A 236 -57.93 67.70 40.14
CA GLU A 236 -58.15 66.29 40.54
C GLU A 236 -58.91 65.54 39.44
N LEU A 237 -59.96 66.13 38.84
CA LEU A 237 -60.67 65.53 37.71
C LEU A 237 -59.77 65.43 36.46
N ALA A 238 -58.86 66.38 36.24
CA ALA A 238 -57.87 66.32 35.16
C ALA A 238 -56.81 65.23 35.44
N ASP A 239 -56.37 65.07 36.69
CA ASP A 239 -55.42 64.05 37.14
C ASP A 239 -56.05 62.66 37.10
N TRP A 240 -57.31 62.50 37.51
CA TRP A 240 -58.05 61.25 37.35
C TRP A 240 -58.31 60.94 35.87
N LYS A 241 -58.63 61.94 35.03
CA LYS A 241 -58.68 61.75 33.57
C LYS A 241 -57.30 61.43 32.98
N SER A 242 -56.22 61.95 33.55
CA SER A 242 -54.84 61.65 33.13
C SER A 242 -54.47 60.21 33.50
N LYS A 243 -54.74 59.79 34.74
CA LYS A 243 -54.59 58.40 35.20
C LYS A 243 -55.43 57.43 34.39
N VAL A 244 -56.69 57.76 34.06
CA VAL A 244 -57.54 56.93 33.19
C VAL A 244 -57.04 56.87 31.75
N ARG A 245 -56.40 57.93 31.23
CA ARG A 245 -55.69 57.86 29.94
C ARG A 245 -54.44 56.99 30.03
N LYS A 246 -53.61 57.16 31.07
CA LYS A 246 -52.40 56.36 31.28
C LYS A 246 -52.73 54.88 31.43
N GLN A 247 -53.75 54.53 32.23
CA GLN A 247 -54.21 53.15 32.39
C GLN A 247 -54.86 52.57 31.12
N ARG A 248 -55.43 53.40 30.24
CA ARG A 248 -55.89 52.95 28.91
C ARG A 248 -54.71 52.68 27.99
N GLN A 249 -53.73 53.59 27.94
CA GLN A 249 -52.51 53.42 27.16
C GLN A 249 -51.70 52.21 27.65
N GLU A 250 -51.49 52.06 28.96
CA GLU A 250 -50.84 50.88 29.56
C GLU A 250 -51.60 49.58 29.23
N LEU A 251 -52.93 49.62 29.15
CA LEU A 251 -53.73 48.46 28.74
C LEU A 251 -53.60 48.19 27.23
N GLU A 252 -53.57 49.23 26.41
CA GLU A 252 -53.41 49.18 24.95
C GLU A 252 -52.04 48.61 24.59
N GLU A 253 -50.95 49.15 25.15
CA GLU A 253 -49.57 48.63 25.09
C GLU A 253 -49.48 47.17 25.58
N LYS A 254 -50.21 46.79 26.64
CA LYS A 254 -50.25 45.39 27.12
C LYS A 254 -51.10 44.47 26.25
N THR A 255 -52.09 44.97 25.51
CA THR A 255 -52.80 44.17 24.50
C THR A 255 -52.00 44.03 23.21
N GLU A 256 -51.22 45.03 22.82
CA GLU A 256 -50.31 45.00 21.67
C GLU A 256 -49.19 43.97 21.92
N GLY A 257 -48.45 44.07 23.03
CA GLY A 257 -47.43 43.07 23.37
C GLY A 257 -47.98 41.65 23.60
N LEU A 258 -49.26 41.49 23.96
CA LEU A 258 -49.92 40.18 24.05
C LEU A 258 -50.26 39.62 22.66
N LEU A 259 -50.56 40.47 21.68
CA LEU A 259 -50.71 40.07 20.28
C LEU A 259 -49.36 39.68 19.68
N GLU A 260 -48.29 40.47 19.90
CA GLU A 260 -46.92 40.14 19.47
C GLU A 260 -46.48 38.76 20.00
N CYS A 261 -46.53 38.53 21.31
CA CYS A 261 -46.20 37.23 21.90
C CYS A 261 -47.09 36.08 21.41
N ARG A 262 -48.31 36.37 20.94
CA ARG A 262 -49.22 35.37 20.36
C ARG A 262 -48.84 35.04 18.91
N GLU A 263 -48.43 36.02 18.13
CA GLU A 263 -47.94 35.83 16.76
C GLU A 263 -46.59 35.09 16.76
N GLU A 264 -45.68 35.43 17.68
CA GLU A 264 -44.46 34.64 17.95
C GLU A 264 -44.77 33.19 18.34
N LEU A 265 -45.80 32.97 19.17
CA LEU A 265 -46.24 31.64 19.57
C LEU A 265 -46.83 30.84 18.40
N GLU A 266 -47.60 31.44 17.51
CA GLU A 266 -48.09 30.74 16.30
C GLU A 266 -46.96 30.53 15.26
N HIS A 267 -46.03 31.47 15.12
CA HIS A 267 -44.85 31.31 14.25
C HIS A 267 -43.95 30.16 14.73
N THR A 268 -43.64 30.10 16.04
CA THR A 268 -42.84 29.02 16.62
C THR A 268 -43.56 27.66 16.58
N LYS A 269 -44.89 27.61 16.74
CA LYS A 269 -45.70 26.41 16.47
C LYS A 269 -45.60 25.96 15.00
N ALA A 270 -45.70 26.88 14.05
CA ALA A 270 -45.60 26.58 12.62
C ALA A 270 -44.21 26.04 12.26
N ALA A 271 -43.14 26.66 12.78
CA ALA A 271 -41.77 26.16 12.65
C ALA A 271 -41.61 24.76 13.26
N LEU A 272 -42.17 24.52 14.47
CA LEU A 272 -42.18 23.21 15.12
C LEU A 272 -43.07 22.16 14.42
N ALA A 273 -44.03 22.56 13.61
CA ALA A 273 -44.79 21.65 12.74
C ALA A 273 -43.96 21.28 11.51
N LYS A 274 -43.34 22.26 10.85
CA LYS A 274 -42.46 22.08 9.69
C LYS A 274 -41.24 21.19 10.02
N LEU A 275 -40.55 21.47 11.13
CA LEU A 275 -39.43 20.64 11.60
C LEU A 275 -39.85 19.20 11.97
N ARG A 276 -41.09 18.98 12.43
CA ARG A 276 -41.62 17.62 12.64
C ARG A 276 -41.91 16.89 11.34
N GLN A 277 -42.42 17.59 10.33
CA GLN A 277 -42.62 17.03 8.98
C GLN A 277 -41.27 16.67 8.35
N GLU A 278 -40.31 17.60 8.35
CA GLU A 278 -38.95 17.38 7.83
C GLU A 278 -38.26 16.19 8.53
N ASN A 279 -38.44 16.04 9.85
CA ASN A 279 -37.92 14.89 10.60
C ASN A 279 -38.60 13.56 10.19
N GLN A 280 -39.91 13.58 9.90
CA GLN A 280 -40.63 12.40 9.37
C GLN A 280 -40.18 12.04 7.94
N GLU A 281 -39.95 13.03 7.09
CA GLU A 281 -39.43 12.86 5.73
C GLU A 281 -37.99 12.30 5.75
N LEU A 282 -37.10 12.87 6.59
CA LEU A 282 -35.75 12.33 6.82
C LEU A 282 -35.77 10.92 7.43
N MET A 283 -36.72 10.60 8.31
CA MET A 283 -36.91 9.23 8.81
C MET A 283 -37.43 8.27 7.72
N HIS A 284 -38.17 8.76 6.72
CA HIS A 284 -38.59 7.95 5.58
C HIS A 284 -37.40 7.71 4.63
N GLU A 285 -36.64 8.75 4.31
CA GLU A 285 -35.42 8.68 3.50
C GLU A 285 -34.34 7.77 4.14
N ALA A 286 -34.16 7.84 5.46
CA ALA A 286 -33.26 6.92 6.17
C ALA A 286 -33.70 5.44 6.07
N ARG A 287 -35.00 5.16 5.92
CA ARG A 287 -35.54 3.80 5.72
C ARG A 287 -35.38 3.34 4.27
N THR A 288 -35.63 4.19 3.27
CA THR A 288 -35.40 3.84 1.86
C THR A 288 -33.90 3.69 1.57
N ALA A 289 -33.04 4.54 2.12
CA ALA A 289 -31.59 4.40 2.07
C ALA A 289 -31.08 3.15 2.79
N LYS A 290 -31.79 2.64 3.82
CA LYS A 290 -31.52 1.29 4.36
C LYS A 290 -31.91 0.21 3.35
N SER A 291 -33.11 0.26 2.78
CA SER A 291 -33.56 -0.70 1.76
C SER A 291 -32.58 -0.79 0.58
N TYR A 292 -32.06 0.34 0.09
CA TYR A 292 -31.07 0.35 -0.98
C TYR A 292 -29.69 -0.22 -0.59
N ARG A 293 -29.31 -0.18 0.70
CA ARG A 293 -28.13 -0.91 1.19
C ARG A 293 -28.42 -2.41 1.32
N ASP A 294 -29.56 -2.78 1.89
CA ASP A 294 -29.99 -4.17 2.01
C ASP A 294 -30.10 -4.82 0.59
N GLU A 295 -30.56 -4.07 -0.43
CA GLU A 295 -30.54 -4.46 -1.85
C GLU A 295 -29.14 -4.53 -2.46
N LEU A 296 -28.26 -3.56 -2.17
CA LEU A 296 -26.87 -3.53 -2.66
C LEU A 296 -26.05 -4.69 -2.10
N ASP A 297 -26.15 -4.97 -0.80
CA ASP A 297 -25.49 -6.10 -0.16
C ASP A 297 -25.96 -7.42 -0.78
N ALA A 298 -27.28 -7.56 -1.03
CA ALA A 298 -27.82 -8.69 -1.76
C ALA A 298 -27.36 -8.76 -3.23
N VAL A 299 -27.02 -7.64 -3.88
CA VAL A 299 -26.40 -7.62 -5.22
C VAL A 299 -24.93 -8.05 -5.15
N ILE A 300 -24.18 -7.60 -4.16
CA ILE A 300 -22.77 -7.99 -3.93
C ILE A 300 -22.68 -9.50 -3.68
N GLU A 301 -23.53 -10.05 -2.80
CA GLU A 301 -23.56 -11.49 -2.51
C GLU A 301 -23.98 -12.34 -3.74
N ARG A 302 -24.76 -11.76 -4.67
CA ARG A 302 -25.06 -12.35 -5.98
C ARG A 302 -23.90 -12.25 -6.96
N ALA A 303 -23.15 -11.14 -6.97
CA ALA A 303 -21.96 -10.96 -7.80
C ALA A 303 -20.85 -11.93 -7.38
N GLU A 304 -20.49 -11.99 -6.09
CA GLU A 304 -19.50 -12.97 -5.61
C GLU A 304 -19.92 -14.42 -5.88
N ARG A 305 -21.23 -14.71 -5.84
CA ARG A 305 -21.76 -16.04 -6.19
C ARG A 305 -21.59 -16.32 -7.67
N ALA A 306 -21.74 -15.32 -8.55
CA ALA A 306 -21.39 -15.44 -9.95
C ALA A 306 -19.88 -15.68 -10.13
N ASP A 307 -19.01 -14.90 -9.49
CA ASP A 307 -17.54 -15.07 -9.55
C ASP A 307 -17.11 -16.49 -9.14
N ARG A 308 -17.69 -17.01 -8.03
CA ARG A 308 -17.45 -18.39 -7.57
C ARG A 308 -17.89 -19.43 -8.62
N LEU A 309 -19.05 -19.23 -9.25
CA LEU A 309 -19.55 -20.11 -10.32
C LEU A 309 -18.73 -19.98 -11.61
N GLU A 310 -18.21 -18.80 -11.95
CA GLU A 310 -17.32 -18.61 -13.10
C GLU A 310 -15.98 -19.32 -12.90
N ILE A 311 -15.42 -19.29 -11.69
CA ILE A 311 -14.23 -20.08 -11.32
C ILE A 311 -14.49 -21.59 -11.42
N GLU A 312 -15.68 -22.06 -11.00
CA GLU A 312 -16.08 -23.45 -11.19
C GLU A 312 -16.25 -23.81 -12.67
N VAL A 313 -16.91 -22.97 -13.48
CA VAL A 313 -17.05 -23.14 -14.93
C VAL A 313 -15.68 -23.14 -15.63
N ALA A 314 -14.72 -22.32 -15.18
CA ALA A 314 -13.35 -22.35 -15.70
C ALA A 314 -12.67 -23.70 -15.40
N ARG A 315 -12.75 -24.21 -14.17
CA ARG A 315 -12.25 -25.55 -13.79
C ARG A 315 -12.96 -26.68 -14.54
N TYR A 316 -14.24 -26.54 -14.86
CA TYR A 316 -14.96 -27.53 -15.68
C TYR A 316 -14.57 -27.46 -17.17
N LYS A 317 -14.21 -26.29 -17.71
CA LYS A 317 -13.63 -26.15 -19.06
C LYS A 317 -12.24 -26.76 -19.15
N GLU A 318 -11.40 -26.56 -18.14
CA GLU A 318 -10.07 -27.19 -18.01
C GLU A 318 -10.20 -28.73 -18.00
N LYS A 319 -11.05 -29.28 -17.12
CA LYS A 319 -11.36 -30.72 -17.08
C LYS A 319 -11.98 -31.25 -18.38
N LEU A 320 -12.76 -30.44 -19.09
CA LEU A 320 -13.31 -30.83 -20.38
C LEU A 320 -12.21 -30.93 -21.44
N ALA A 321 -11.25 -29.99 -21.46
CA ALA A 321 -10.09 -30.05 -22.33
C ALA A 321 -9.18 -31.26 -22.02
N ASP A 322 -8.98 -31.60 -20.74
CA ASP A 322 -8.30 -32.84 -20.34
C ASP A 322 -9.04 -34.09 -20.88
N ILE A 323 -10.36 -34.14 -20.71
CA ILE A 323 -11.20 -35.25 -21.20
C ILE A 323 -11.16 -35.33 -22.73
N GLU A 324 -11.16 -34.20 -23.44
CA GLU A 324 -11.02 -34.15 -24.89
C GLU A 324 -9.64 -34.62 -25.36
N PHE A 325 -8.56 -34.24 -24.66
CA PHE A 325 -7.20 -34.73 -24.91
C PHE A 325 -7.07 -36.24 -24.67
N TYR A 326 -7.61 -36.77 -23.56
CA TYR A 326 -7.62 -38.21 -23.33
C TYR A 326 -8.52 -38.95 -24.32
N LYS A 327 -9.62 -38.34 -24.77
CA LYS A 327 -10.49 -38.90 -25.81
C LYS A 327 -9.77 -38.99 -27.15
N THR A 328 -9.16 -37.90 -27.64
CA THR A 328 -8.40 -37.95 -28.90
C THR A 328 -7.25 -38.93 -28.82
N ARG A 329 -6.53 -38.99 -27.67
CA ARG A 329 -5.47 -39.98 -27.47
C ARG A 329 -5.97 -41.44 -27.45
N ILE A 330 -7.18 -41.69 -26.95
CA ILE A 330 -7.86 -42.99 -27.04
C ILE A 330 -8.31 -43.29 -28.47
N GLU A 331 -8.74 -42.29 -29.23
CA GLU A 331 -9.15 -42.43 -30.63
C GLU A 331 -7.95 -42.69 -31.55
N GLU A 332 -6.80 -42.02 -31.35
CA GLU A 332 -5.51 -42.36 -31.97
C GLU A 332 -5.12 -43.82 -31.69
N ILE A 333 -5.11 -44.24 -30.42
CA ILE A 333 -4.73 -45.61 -30.05
C ILE A 333 -5.72 -46.64 -30.62
N ARG A 334 -7.00 -46.29 -30.80
CA ARG A 334 -7.98 -47.15 -31.48
C ARG A 334 -7.74 -47.23 -32.98
N GLU A 335 -7.33 -46.14 -33.64
CA GLU A 335 -6.95 -46.11 -35.05
C GLU A 335 -5.70 -46.97 -35.29
N ASP A 336 -4.65 -46.77 -34.49
CA ASP A 336 -3.42 -47.59 -34.50
C ASP A 336 -3.75 -49.08 -34.34
N ASN A 337 -4.60 -49.44 -33.36
CA ASN A 337 -5.03 -50.82 -33.16
C ASN A 337 -5.91 -51.33 -34.31
N ARG A 338 -6.72 -50.49 -34.98
CA ARG A 338 -7.50 -50.92 -36.16
C ARG A 338 -6.58 -51.20 -37.34
N VAL A 339 -5.58 -50.36 -37.61
CA VAL A 339 -4.58 -50.60 -38.66
C VAL A 339 -3.73 -51.84 -38.34
N LEU A 340 -3.37 -52.09 -37.08
CA LEU A 340 -2.71 -53.33 -36.66
C LEU A 340 -3.61 -54.56 -36.83
N MET A 341 -4.92 -54.46 -36.59
CA MET A 341 -5.88 -55.53 -36.86
C MET A 341 -6.07 -55.78 -38.36
N GLU A 342 -6.26 -54.74 -39.17
CA GLU A 342 -6.38 -54.82 -40.63
C GLU A 342 -5.12 -55.45 -41.27
N THR A 343 -3.93 -55.06 -40.81
CA THR A 343 -2.68 -55.68 -41.28
C THR A 343 -2.52 -57.12 -40.79
N ARG A 344 -2.99 -57.48 -39.59
CA ARG A 344 -3.03 -58.87 -39.12
C ARG A 344 -3.98 -59.71 -39.96
N GLU A 345 -5.19 -59.21 -40.25
CA GLU A 345 -6.21 -59.91 -41.06
C GLU A 345 -5.76 -60.06 -42.52
N MET A 346 -5.11 -59.04 -43.09
CA MET A 346 -4.46 -59.14 -44.40
C MET A 346 -3.37 -60.23 -44.43
N LEU A 347 -2.52 -60.30 -43.40
CA LEU A 347 -1.49 -61.34 -43.29
C LEU A 347 -2.10 -62.73 -43.06
N GLU A 348 -3.18 -62.83 -42.30
CA GLU A 348 -3.96 -64.05 -42.12
C GLU A 348 -4.63 -64.51 -43.42
N GLU A 349 -5.14 -63.61 -44.27
CA GLU A 349 -5.65 -63.95 -45.59
C GLU A 349 -4.53 -64.37 -46.56
N GLN A 350 -3.36 -63.71 -46.54
CA GLN A 350 -2.19 -64.16 -47.30
C GLN A 350 -1.72 -65.56 -46.86
N LEU A 351 -1.78 -65.85 -45.56
CA LEU A 351 -1.47 -67.17 -44.98
C LEU A 351 -2.56 -68.20 -45.35
N MET A 352 -3.84 -67.84 -45.33
CA MET A 352 -4.94 -68.73 -45.71
C MET A 352 -5.04 -68.97 -47.22
N THR A 353 -4.67 -68.01 -48.07
CA THR A 353 -4.59 -68.21 -49.52
C THR A 353 -3.38 -69.03 -49.92
N THR A 354 -2.24 -68.90 -49.23
CA THR A 354 -1.10 -69.82 -49.42
C THR A 354 -1.39 -71.24 -48.90
N ARG A 355 -2.07 -71.39 -47.76
CA ARG A 355 -2.61 -72.69 -47.30
C ARG A 355 -3.57 -73.30 -48.33
N ARG A 356 -4.63 -72.60 -48.75
CA ARG A 356 -5.58 -73.11 -49.77
C ARG A 356 -4.90 -73.51 -51.08
N ARG A 357 -3.84 -72.81 -51.50
CA ARG A 357 -3.00 -73.21 -52.65
C ARG A 357 -2.26 -74.52 -52.36
N SER A 358 -1.67 -74.66 -51.18
CA SER A 358 -1.02 -75.91 -50.72
C SER A 358 -2.02 -77.07 -50.58
N ASP A 359 -3.26 -76.81 -50.15
CA ASP A 359 -4.31 -77.82 -49.97
C ASP A 359 -4.89 -78.29 -51.32
N LYS A 360 -4.97 -77.38 -52.30
CA LYS A 360 -5.44 -77.73 -53.66
C LYS A 360 -4.40 -78.54 -54.47
N VAL A 361 -3.12 -78.53 -54.09
CA VAL A 361 -2.09 -79.40 -54.72
C VAL A 361 -2.44 -80.88 -54.60
N PRO A 362 -2.59 -81.50 -53.41
CA PRO A 362 -2.94 -82.91 -53.29
C PRO A 362 -4.35 -83.23 -53.83
N GLU A 363 -5.29 -82.27 -53.81
CA GLU A 363 -6.56 -82.46 -54.52
C GLU A 363 -6.35 -82.61 -56.04
N LEU A 364 -5.60 -81.70 -56.68
CA LEU A 364 -5.27 -81.76 -58.10
C LEU A 364 -4.44 -82.99 -58.44
N GLU A 365 -3.50 -83.41 -57.59
CA GLU A 365 -2.78 -84.68 -57.75
C GLU A 365 -3.76 -85.87 -57.72
N SER A 366 -4.73 -85.87 -56.80
CA SER A 366 -5.78 -86.90 -56.75
C SER A 366 -6.71 -86.88 -57.95
N GLU A 367 -7.05 -85.69 -58.47
CA GLU A 367 -7.87 -85.51 -59.68
C GLU A 367 -7.10 -85.97 -60.91
N ILE A 368 -5.81 -85.64 -61.03
CA ILE A 368 -4.92 -86.13 -62.10
C ILE A 368 -4.82 -87.67 -62.06
N ILE A 369 -4.78 -88.28 -60.88
CA ILE A 369 -4.80 -89.75 -60.74
C ILE A 369 -6.18 -90.32 -61.16
N LYS A 370 -7.28 -89.75 -60.66
CA LYS A 370 -8.66 -90.17 -61.01
C LYS A 370 -8.95 -90.02 -62.50
N TYR A 371 -8.54 -88.93 -63.14
CA TYR A 371 -8.72 -88.73 -64.58
C TYR A 371 -7.82 -89.64 -65.41
N LYS A 372 -6.63 -90.03 -64.93
CA LYS A 372 -5.84 -91.10 -65.57
C LYS A 372 -6.52 -92.46 -65.49
N GLN A 373 -7.23 -92.76 -64.40
CA GLN A 373 -8.04 -93.96 -64.24
C GLN A 373 -9.29 -93.90 -65.14
N LEU A 374 -10.13 -92.87 -65.00
CA LEU A 374 -11.34 -92.69 -65.82
C LEU A 374 -11.06 -92.60 -67.33
N LEU A 375 -9.92 -92.04 -67.76
CA LEU A 375 -9.53 -92.06 -69.18
C LEU A 375 -9.23 -93.48 -69.67
N ASN A 376 -8.59 -94.30 -68.83
CA ASN A 376 -8.29 -95.70 -69.09
C ASN A 376 -9.58 -96.55 -69.11
N ASP A 377 -10.45 -96.34 -68.14
CA ASP A 377 -11.74 -97.03 -68.03
C ASP A 377 -12.68 -96.64 -69.20
N ALA A 378 -12.74 -95.35 -69.56
CA ALA A 378 -13.51 -94.87 -70.70
C ALA A 378 -12.93 -95.26 -72.08
N SER A 379 -11.64 -95.61 -72.18
CA SER A 379 -11.14 -96.31 -73.38
C SER A 379 -11.70 -97.73 -73.48
N LEU A 380 -11.73 -98.47 -72.37
CA LEU A 380 -12.28 -99.83 -72.31
C LEU A 380 -13.79 -99.84 -72.57
N GLU A 381 -14.55 -98.91 -71.97
CA GLU A 381 -15.99 -98.76 -72.24
C GLU A 381 -16.28 -98.31 -73.68
N ARG A 382 -15.48 -97.41 -74.26
CA ARG A 382 -15.64 -97.00 -75.67
C ARG A 382 -15.37 -98.14 -76.65
N GLU A 383 -14.55 -99.10 -76.27
CA GLU A 383 -14.32 -100.31 -77.06
C GLU A 383 -15.53 -101.25 -76.98
N ALA A 384 -16.18 -101.39 -75.82
CA ALA A 384 -17.42 -102.16 -75.65
C ALA A 384 -18.69 -101.49 -76.24
N ASP A 385 -18.87 -100.18 -76.08
CA ASP A 385 -20.08 -99.46 -76.55
C ASP A 385 -20.13 -99.31 -78.08
N LYS A 386 -18.96 -99.37 -78.75
CA LYS A 386 -18.88 -99.52 -80.21
C LYS A 386 -19.53 -100.82 -80.71
N GLU A 387 -19.52 -101.88 -79.90
CA GLU A 387 -20.17 -103.15 -80.25
C GLU A 387 -21.69 -103.01 -80.17
N ARG A 388 -22.22 -102.31 -79.15
CA ARG A 388 -23.67 -102.13 -78.93
C ARG A 388 -24.36 -101.05 -79.78
N TYR A 389 -23.69 -99.95 -80.15
CA TYR A 389 -24.32 -98.92 -81.01
C TYR A 389 -24.78 -99.46 -82.37
N LEU A 390 -24.07 -100.48 -82.88
CA LEU A 390 -24.37 -101.15 -84.15
C LEU A 390 -25.70 -101.94 -84.09
N GLU A 391 -26.17 -102.34 -82.90
CA GLU A 391 -27.39 -103.13 -82.71
C GLU A 391 -28.65 -102.24 -82.80
N ILE A 392 -28.65 -101.06 -82.17
CA ILE A 392 -29.85 -100.23 -81.97
C ILE A 392 -30.24 -99.42 -83.23
N CYS A 393 -29.31 -99.23 -84.17
CA CYS A 393 -29.58 -98.53 -85.43
C CYS A 393 -30.70 -99.19 -86.26
N ASP A 394 -30.85 -100.52 -86.16
CA ASP A 394 -31.81 -101.30 -86.95
C ASP A 394 -33.25 -101.22 -86.40
N GLU A 395 -33.43 -100.87 -85.12
CA GLU A 395 -34.74 -100.77 -84.48
C GLU A 395 -35.45 -99.44 -84.79
N ASN A 396 -34.74 -98.32 -84.66
CA ASN A 396 -35.36 -96.99 -84.58
C ASN A 396 -36.00 -96.52 -85.91
N ALA A 397 -35.64 -97.14 -87.03
CA ALA A 397 -36.29 -96.92 -88.32
C ALA A 397 -37.78 -97.28 -88.31
N GLN A 398 -38.21 -98.20 -87.45
CA GLN A 398 -39.52 -98.86 -87.52
C GLN A 398 -40.66 -98.01 -86.93
N LEU A 399 -40.41 -97.29 -85.83
CA LEU A 399 -41.47 -96.62 -85.05
C LEU A 399 -42.00 -95.32 -85.68
N ARG A 400 -41.23 -94.65 -86.55
CA ARG A 400 -41.62 -93.35 -87.16
C ARG A 400 -42.84 -93.42 -88.08
N CYS A 401 -43.29 -94.62 -88.46
CA CYS A 401 -44.41 -94.81 -89.37
C CYS A 401 -45.80 -94.70 -88.71
N ILE A 402 -45.91 -94.85 -87.39
CA ILE A 402 -47.19 -95.09 -86.71
C ILE A 402 -47.94 -93.79 -86.36
N THR A 403 -47.25 -92.74 -85.94
CA THR A 403 -47.84 -91.60 -85.20
C THR A 403 -48.64 -90.59 -86.03
N LYS A 404 -49.05 -90.90 -87.27
CA LYS A 404 -49.51 -89.90 -88.26
C LYS A 404 -51.00 -89.95 -88.65
N GLY A 405 -51.85 -90.66 -87.89
CA GLY A 405 -53.17 -91.13 -88.39
C GLY A 405 -54.50 -90.51 -87.89
N ASN A 406 -54.71 -90.27 -86.58
CA ASN A 406 -56.04 -90.59 -85.97
C ASN A 406 -56.86 -89.47 -85.24
N LEU A 407 -57.14 -88.25 -85.76
CA LEU A 407 -58.00 -87.27 -85.01
C LEU A 407 -58.95 -86.34 -85.83
N ALA A 408 -60.29 -86.43 -85.63
CA ALA A 408 -61.37 -85.46 -85.97
C ALA A 408 -62.80 -85.75 -85.31
N GLU A 409 -63.71 -84.73 -85.15
CA GLU A 409 -65.24 -84.72 -84.94
C GLU A 409 -66.01 -84.68 -83.51
N THR A 410 -67.15 -83.88 -83.27
CA THR A 410 -68.47 -84.08 -82.41
C THR A 410 -69.11 -83.07 -81.25
N SER A 411 -70.50 -82.94 -80.93
CA SER A 411 -71.33 -82.37 -79.67
C SER A 411 -72.98 -82.09 -79.62
N LEU A 412 -73.79 -81.82 -78.45
CA LEU A 412 -75.17 -81.04 -78.14
C LEU A 412 -76.46 -81.52 -77.17
N SER A 413 -77.41 -80.67 -76.51
CA SER A 413 -78.93 -80.89 -75.98
C SER A 413 -79.76 -80.01 -74.81
N PRO A 414 -81.19 -79.85 -74.67
CA PRO A 414 -82.08 -79.11 -73.57
C PRO A 414 -83.71 -79.39 -73.23
N SER A 415 -84.51 -78.83 -72.17
CA SER A 415 -86.09 -78.85 -71.88
C SER A 415 -86.87 -78.10 -70.60
N MET A 416 -88.28 -77.91 -70.43
CA MET A 416 -89.26 -77.40 -69.25
C MET A 416 -90.92 -77.47 -69.45
N SER A 417 -92.10 -77.10 -68.72
CA SER A 417 -92.79 -76.53 -67.40
C SER A 417 -94.44 -76.67 -67.13
N ASP A 418 -95.25 -75.84 -66.30
CA ASP A 418 -96.51 -76.15 -65.37
C ASP A 418 -97.84 -75.16 -65.11
N SER A 419 -99.01 -75.46 -64.34
CA SER A 419 -100.31 -74.61 -63.90
C SER A 419 -101.44 -75.27 -62.86
N GLU A 420 -102.71 -74.92 -62.30
CA GLU A 420 -103.93 -73.90 -62.19
C GLU A 420 -105.08 -74.08 -60.98
N GLU A 421 -106.34 -73.41 -60.82
CA GLU A 421 -107.36 -73.30 -59.59
C GLU A 421 -109.02 -73.06 -59.65
N PRO A 422 -109.94 -72.94 -58.53
CA PRO A 422 -111.51 -73.08 -58.40
C PRO A 422 -112.57 -72.11 -57.55
N ALA A 423 -113.96 -72.38 -57.31
CA ALA A 423 -115.08 -71.51 -56.62
C ALA A 423 -116.53 -72.07 -56.01
N THR A 424 -117.57 -71.29 -55.43
CA THR A 424 -118.97 -71.63 -54.72
C THR A 424 -120.19 -70.53 -54.67
N ALA A 425 -121.47 -70.37 -54.06
CA ALA A 425 -122.57 -70.94 -53.08
C ALA A 425 -124.09 -70.23 -53.04
N ASP A 426 -125.20 -70.58 -52.21
CA ASP A 426 -126.70 -70.03 -52.20
C ASP A 426 -127.80 -70.26 -50.95
N ASN A 427 -129.07 -69.63 -50.81
CA ASN A 427 -130.29 -69.79 -49.79
C ASN A 427 -131.67 -68.89 -49.93
N SER A 428 -132.95 -68.76 -49.30
CA SER A 428 -134.03 -69.29 -48.26
C SER A 428 -135.52 -68.57 -48.18
N LEU A 429 -136.67 -69.00 -47.46
CA LEU A 429 -138.11 -68.32 -47.33
C LEU A 429 -139.30 -68.78 -46.26
N SER A 430 -140.51 -68.10 -45.98
CA SER A 430 -141.72 -68.43 -45.00
C SER A 430 -143.18 -67.66 -44.97
N GLU A 431 -144.34 -68.05 -44.26
CA GLU A 431 -145.75 -67.32 -44.11
C GLU A 431 -146.91 -67.69 -42.97
N GLN A 432 -148.27 -67.25 -42.98
CA GLN A 432 -149.39 -67.09 -41.88
C GLN A 432 -150.95 -67.55 -42.14
N LEU A 433 -152.23 -67.26 -41.58
CA LEU A 433 -153.04 -66.39 -40.54
C LEU A 433 -154.54 -66.88 -40.01
N THR A 434 -155.67 -66.09 -39.70
CA THR A 434 -156.96 -66.46 -38.82
C THR A 434 -158.45 -65.75 -38.91
N ASN A 435 -159.57 -66.04 -38.07
CA ASN A 435 -161.10 -65.65 -38.15
C ASN A 435 -162.10 -65.60 -36.83
N ASN A 436 -163.46 -65.14 -36.73
CA ASN A 436 -164.09 -64.71 -35.37
C ASN A 436 -165.56 -64.31 -34.74
N ALA A 437 -166.67 -63.82 -35.36
CA ALA A 437 -167.58 -62.75 -34.77
C ALA A 437 -168.30 -62.79 -33.35
N GLN A 438 -169.32 -63.61 -33.04
CA GLN A 438 -170.17 -63.41 -31.82
C GLN A 438 -169.44 -63.70 -30.48
N THR A 439 -168.52 -64.66 -30.49
CA THR A 439 -167.59 -64.95 -29.38
C THR A 439 -166.75 -63.73 -29.01
N ARG A 440 -166.56 -62.80 -29.95
CA ARG A 440 -165.75 -61.60 -29.79
C ARG A 440 -166.34 -60.62 -28.78
N ALA A 441 -167.66 -60.48 -28.68
CA ALA A 441 -168.28 -59.49 -27.77
C ALA A 441 -168.00 -59.80 -26.29
N LEU A 442 -168.27 -61.05 -25.87
CA LEU A 442 -168.07 -61.48 -24.47
C LEU A 442 -166.58 -61.67 -24.14
N LYS A 443 -165.73 -61.99 -25.13
CA LYS A 443 -164.28 -61.85 -24.99
C LYS A 443 -163.87 -60.40 -24.74
N LEU A 444 -164.28 -59.47 -25.60
CA LEU A 444 -163.87 -58.07 -25.57
C LEU A 444 -164.17 -57.40 -24.23
N GLU A 445 -165.27 -57.74 -23.55
CA GLU A 445 -165.58 -57.14 -22.24
C GLU A 445 -164.63 -57.61 -21.12
N LEU A 446 -164.31 -58.91 -21.06
CA LEU A 446 -163.30 -59.46 -20.15
C LEU A 446 -161.87 -59.00 -20.52
N GLU A 447 -161.61 -58.89 -21.83
CA GLU A 447 -160.33 -58.47 -22.40
C GLU A 447 -160.07 -56.98 -22.15
N ASN A 448 -161.08 -56.12 -22.27
CA ASN A 448 -160.99 -54.69 -21.93
C ASN A 448 -160.66 -54.49 -20.43
N ARG A 449 -161.32 -55.25 -19.54
CA ARG A 449 -161.03 -55.20 -18.09
C ARG A 449 -159.61 -55.69 -17.76
N ARG A 450 -159.08 -56.66 -18.53
CA ARG A 450 -157.72 -57.18 -18.40
C ARG A 450 -156.66 -56.23 -19.02
N LEU A 451 -157.02 -55.54 -20.10
CA LEU A 451 -156.19 -54.52 -20.75
C LEU A 451 -156.00 -53.30 -19.85
N VAL A 452 -157.03 -52.84 -19.12
CA VAL A 452 -156.87 -51.77 -18.12
C VAL A 452 -155.82 -52.16 -17.06
N THR A 453 -155.98 -53.32 -16.40
CA THR A 453 -154.99 -53.78 -15.41
C THR A 453 -153.58 -53.98 -15.98
N LEU A 454 -153.47 -54.30 -17.27
CA LEU A 454 -152.18 -54.40 -17.96
C LEU A 454 -151.58 -53.01 -18.21
N ILE A 455 -152.38 -52.05 -18.67
CA ILE A 455 -151.97 -50.66 -18.90
C ILE A 455 -151.46 -50.03 -17.60
N ASP A 456 -152.19 -50.19 -16.50
CA ASP A 456 -151.79 -49.66 -15.18
C ASP A 456 -150.42 -50.23 -14.77
N SER A 457 -150.23 -51.56 -14.89
CA SER A 457 -148.96 -52.22 -14.58
C SER A 457 -147.81 -51.82 -15.53
N LEU A 458 -148.11 -51.51 -16.80
CA LEU A 458 -147.10 -51.05 -17.76
C LEU A 458 -146.72 -49.58 -17.50
N GLN A 459 -147.67 -48.74 -17.08
CA GLN A 459 -147.37 -47.38 -16.66
C GLN A 459 -146.48 -47.36 -15.40
N GLU A 460 -146.82 -48.14 -14.38
CA GLU A 460 -146.04 -48.24 -13.13
C GLU A 460 -144.62 -48.78 -13.40
N ASN A 461 -144.49 -49.85 -14.20
CA ASN A 461 -143.17 -50.35 -14.62
C ASN A 461 -142.37 -49.31 -15.42
N SER A 462 -143.00 -48.60 -16.37
CA SER A 462 -142.31 -47.55 -17.16
C SER A 462 -141.87 -46.36 -16.30
N PHE A 463 -142.62 -46.03 -15.24
CA PHE A 463 -142.25 -45.01 -14.27
C PHE A 463 -141.04 -45.45 -13.42
N HIS A 464 -141.03 -46.70 -12.95
CA HIS A 464 -139.88 -47.23 -12.23
C HIS A 464 -138.62 -47.35 -13.11
N GLU A 465 -138.75 -47.85 -14.33
CA GLU A 465 -137.63 -48.02 -15.27
C GLU A 465 -137.05 -46.68 -15.76
N SER A 466 -137.90 -45.66 -15.96
CA SER A 466 -137.41 -44.31 -16.24
C SER A 466 -136.78 -43.64 -15.01
N SER A 467 -137.32 -43.87 -13.80
CA SER A 467 -136.77 -43.36 -12.54
C SER A 467 -135.38 -43.92 -12.23
N THR A 468 -135.17 -45.24 -12.38
CA THR A 468 -133.84 -45.87 -12.21
C THR A 468 -132.85 -45.36 -13.25
N ARG A 469 -133.27 -45.23 -14.52
CA ARG A 469 -132.41 -44.72 -15.60
C ARG A 469 -132.00 -43.25 -15.39
N VAL A 470 -132.86 -42.42 -14.80
CA VAL A 470 -132.51 -41.05 -14.39
C VAL A 470 -131.49 -41.06 -13.24
N LEU A 471 -131.64 -41.93 -12.25
CA LEU A 471 -130.70 -42.06 -11.13
C LEU A 471 -129.31 -42.57 -11.59
N GLU A 472 -129.25 -43.46 -12.57
CA GLU A 472 -127.99 -43.90 -13.17
C GLU A 472 -127.31 -42.77 -13.95
N LEU A 473 -128.07 -42.02 -14.77
CA LEU A 473 -127.55 -40.86 -15.50
C LEU A 473 -127.07 -39.75 -14.55
N GLU A 474 -127.73 -39.51 -13.42
CA GLU A 474 -127.25 -38.60 -12.37
C GLU A 474 -125.95 -39.07 -11.73
N LYS A 475 -125.84 -40.37 -11.42
CA LYS A 475 -124.66 -40.99 -10.82
C LYS A 475 -123.46 -40.87 -11.74
N ASP A 476 -123.64 -41.12 -13.03
CA ASP A 476 -122.56 -41.06 -14.02
C ASP A 476 -122.23 -39.62 -14.43
N LYS A 477 -123.20 -38.71 -14.46
CA LYS A 477 -122.95 -37.25 -14.51
C LYS A 477 -122.04 -36.81 -13.36
N LYS A 478 -122.34 -37.20 -12.12
CA LYS A 478 -121.52 -36.88 -10.93
C LYS A 478 -120.11 -37.47 -11.02
N LYS A 479 -119.94 -38.72 -11.49
CA LYS A 479 -118.61 -39.31 -11.78
C LYS A 479 -117.84 -38.50 -12.82
N LEU A 480 -118.48 -38.14 -13.93
CA LEU A 480 -117.85 -37.39 -15.02
C LEU A 480 -117.44 -35.99 -14.59
N THR A 481 -118.26 -35.27 -13.81
CA THR A 481 -117.88 -33.98 -13.21
C THR A 481 -116.65 -34.11 -12.32
N LEU A 482 -116.60 -35.11 -11.41
CA LEU A 482 -115.41 -35.35 -10.57
C LEU A 482 -114.17 -35.70 -11.40
N LYS A 483 -114.34 -36.45 -12.49
CA LYS A 483 -113.23 -36.80 -13.39
C LYS A 483 -112.74 -35.61 -14.21
N ILE A 484 -113.62 -34.72 -14.65
CA ILE A 484 -113.27 -33.46 -15.32
C ILE A 484 -112.49 -32.55 -14.37
N ASN A 485 -112.97 -32.34 -13.14
CA ASN A 485 -112.27 -31.52 -12.15
C ASN A 485 -110.86 -32.08 -11.88
N SER A 486 -110.75 -33.37 -11.58
CA SER A 486 -109.45 -34.03 -11.35
C SER A 486 -108.49 -33.97 -12.55
N LEU A 487 -109.00 -33.90 -13.79
CA LEU A 487 -108.17 -33.68 -14.98
C LEU A 487 -107.77 -32.21 -15.14
N ASN A 488 -108.67 -31.27 -14.84
CA ASN A 488 -108.37 -29.84 -14.85
C ASN A 488 -107.28 -29.48 -13.82
N ASP A 489 -107.42 -29.95 -12.57
CA ASP A 489 -106.41 -29.80 -11.51
C ASP A 489 -105.04 -30.33 -11.95
N ASN A 490 -105.01 -31.42 -12.72
CA ASN A 490 -103.77 -32.00 -13.25
C ASN A 490 -103.17 -31.14 -14.37
N CYS A 491 -104.00 -30.63 -15.30
CA CYS A 491 -103.56 -29.73 -16.36
C CYS A 491 -102.98 -28.43 -15.79
N GLU A 492 -103.61 -27.84 -14.77
CA GLU A 492 -103.13 -26.61 -14.12
C GLU A 492 -101.76 -26.83 -13.45
N ARG A 493 -101.58 -27.93 -12.71
CA ARG A 493 -100.27 -28.26 -12.11
C ARG A 493 -99.18 -28.52 -13.15
N LEU A 494 -99.49 -29.20 -14.26
CA LEU A 494 -98.52 -29.40 -15.36
C LEU A 494 -98.18 -28.08 -16.08
N THR A 495 -99.16 -27.20 -16.24
CA THR A 495 -98.95 -25.86 -16.83
C THR A 495 -98.02 -25.01 -15.94
N GLN A 496 -98.24 -25.04 -14.62
CA GLN A 496 -97.38 -24.36 -13.66
C GLN A 496 -95.95 -24.93 -13.67
N GLN A 497 -95.80 -26.26 -13.66
CA GLN A 497 -94.48 -26.92 -13.72
C GLN A 497 -93.70 -26.57 -15.01
N ASN A 498 -94.38 -26.50 -16.16
CA ASN A 498 -93.75 -26.06 -17.40
C ASN A 498 -93.31 -24.59 -17.33
N ALA A 499 -94.16 -23.68 -16.80
CA ALA A 499 -93.80 -22.27 -16.64
C ALA A 499 -92.62 -22.06 -15.68
N ASP A 500 -92.50 -22.87 -14.63
CA ASP A 500 -91.36 -22.86 -13.70
C ASP A 500 -90.07 -23.39 -14.36
N LEU A 501 -90.15 -24.45 -15.17
CA LEU A 501 -89.01 -24.95 -15.96
C LEU A 501 -88.58 -23.95 -17.04
N GLU A 502 -89.52 -23.31 -17.74
CA GLU A 502 -89.22 -22.25 -18.72
C GLU A 502 -88.54 -21.03 -18.11
N ARG A 503 -88.78 -20.73 -16.83
CA ARG A 503 -88.04 -19.69 -16.11
C ARG A 503 -86.60 -20.14 -15.84
N ILE A 504 -86.41 -21.31 -15.23
CA ILE A 504 -85.08 -21.87 -14.93
C ILE A 504 -84.20 -21.97 -16.19
N CYS A 505 -84.76 -22.40 -17.32
CA CYS A 505 -84.05 -22.47 -18.60
C CYS A 505 -83.65 -21.08 -19.14
N ARG A 506 -84.45 -20.02 -18.91
CA ARG A 506 -84.09 -18.65 -19.29
C ARG A 506 -82.99 -18.09 -18.39
N ASP A 507 -83.11 -18.28 -17.08
CA ASP A 507 -82.14 -17.81 -16.09
C ASP A 507 -80.75 -18.42 -16.36
N ALA A 508 -80.70 -19.74 -16.64
CA ALA A 508 -79.49 -20.45 -17.01
C ALA A 508 -78.89 -19.99 -18.36
N LEU A 509 -79.71 -19.66 -19.35
CA LEU A 509 -79.24 -19.11 -20.62
C LEU A 509 -78.65 -17.70 -20.45
N GLU A 510 -79.24 -16.86 -19.60
CA GLU A 510 -78.68 -15.56 -19.25
C GLU A 510 -77.35 -15.66 -18.50
N GLU A 511 -77.26 -16.56 -17.51
CA GLU A 511 -76.01 -16.78 -16.77
C GLU A 511 -74.89 -17.29 -17.69
N ASN A 512 -75.19 -18.27 -18.54
CA ASN A 512 -74.23 -18.80 -19.51
C ASN A 512 -73.76 -17.71 -20.50
N LYS A 513 -74.66 -16.82 -20.94
CA LYS A 513 -74.28 -15.65 -21.74
C LYS A 513 -73.34 -14.69 -20.98
N LYS A 514 -73.66 -14.37 -19.72
CA LYS A 514 -72.82 -13.50 -18.86
C LYS A 514 -71.43 -14.10 -18.65
N LEU A 515 -71.33 -15.43 -18.52
CA LEU A 515 -70.06 -16.16 -18.45
C LEU A 515 -69.30 -16.14 -19.78
N GLN A 516 -69.97 -16.32 -20.91
CA GLN A 516 -69.40 -16.23 -22.26
C GLN A 516 -68.80 -14.84 -22.52
N ASP A 517 -69.52 -13.76 -22.18
CA ASP A 517 -69.08 -12.38 -22.34
C ASP A 517 -67.88 -12.08 -21.41
N SER A 518 -67.89 -12.59 -20.18
CA SER A 518 -66.76 -12.51 -19.23
C SER A 518 -65.50 -13.24 -19.73
N LEU A 519 -65.66 -14.42 -20.33
CA LEU A 519 -64.56 -15.17 -20.94
C LEU A 519 -63.95 -14.43 -22.13
N ASN A 520 -64.78 -13.84 -22.99
CA ASN A 520 -64.34 -13.06 -24.14
C ASN A 520 -63.58 -11.79 -23.70
N ASN A 521 -64.08 -11.08 -22.69
CA ASN A 521 -63.37 -9.93 -22.11
C ASN A 521 -62.01 -10.31 -21.51
N LYS A 522 -61.90 -11.47 -20.83
CA LYS A 522 -60.60 -11.96 -20.33
C LYS A 522 -59.63 -12.35 -21.44
N ARG A 523 -60.10 -12.91 -22.55
CA ARG A 523 -59.27 -13.17 -23.75
C ARG A 523 -58.72 -11.87 -24.34
N ALA A 524 -59.59 -10.89 -24.61
CA ALA A 524 -59.17 -9.59 -25.17
C ALA A 524 -58.15 -8.84 -24.28
N LEU A 525 -58.26 -8.97 -22.95
CA LEU A 525 -57.26 -8.44 -22.00
C LEU A 525 -55.93 -9.20 -22.07
N PHE A 526 -55.95 -10.52 -22.17
CA PHE A 526 -54.75 -11.35 -22.33
C PHE A 526 -54.03 -11.06 -23.66
N ASP A 527 -54.77 -11.01 -24.76
CA ASP A 527 -54.22 -10.73 -26.10
C ASP A 527 -53.56 -9.32 -26.13
N LYS A 528 -54.18 -8.34 -25.47
CA LYS A 528 -53.61 -7.00 -25.29
C LYS A 528 -52.30 -7.04 -24.47
N GLN A 529 -52.28 -7.74 -23.33
CA GLN A 529 -51.05 -7.90 -22.54
C GLN A 529 -49.95 -8.65 -23.32
N GLN A 530 -50.31 -9.62 -24.17
CA GLN A 530 -49.34 -10.33 -24.99
C GLN A 530 -48.68 -9.43 -26.03
N LEU A 531 -49.46 -8.57 -26.71
CA LEU A 531 -48.95 -7.54 -27.63
C LEU A 531 -48.09 -6.49 -26.91
N GLU A 532 -48.52 -6.05 -25.72
CA GLU A 532 -47.77 -5.08 -24.91
C GLU A 532 -46.42 -5.65 -24.47
N ASN A 533 -46.39 -6.90 -23.96
CA ASN A 533 -45.16 -7.62 -23.63
C ASN A 533 -44.24 -7.84 -24.85
N GLN A 534 -44.78 -8.15 -26.03
CA GLN A 534 -43.98 -8.22 -27.26
C GLN A 534 -43.34 -6.87 -27.61
N SER A 535 -44.08 -5.76 -27.46
CA SER A 535 -43.57 -4.41 -27.72
C SER A 535 -42.52 -3.94 -26.69
N LEU A 536 -42.55 -4.49 -25.47
CA LEU A 536 -41.53 -4.27 -24.46
C LEU A 536 -40.29 -5.13 -24.76
N SER A 537 -40.48 -6.39 -25.17
CA SER A 537 -39.38 -7.29 -25.55
C SER A 537 -38.57 -6.76 -26.74
N THR A 538 -39.20 -6.12 -27.74
CA THR A 538 -38.45 -5.48 -28.85
C THR A 538 -37.67 -4.26 -28.37
N LYS A 539 -38.29 -3.38 -27.58
CA LYS A 539 -37.60 -2.23 -26.96
C LYS A 539 -36.41 -2.63 -26.11
N ILE A 540 -36.51 -3.73 -25.36
CA ILE A 540 -35.39 -4.29 -24.58
C ILE A 540 -34.26 -4.71 -25.53
N SER A 541 -34.54 -5.47 -26.60
CA SER A 541 -33.52 -5.88 -27.58
C SER A 541 -32.85 -4.70 -28.30
N ASP A 542 -33.59 -3.62 -28.57
CA ASP A 542 -33.03 -2.39 -29.15
C ASP A 542 -32.16 -1.63 -28.14
N LEU A 543 -32.56 -1.57 -26.86
CA LEU A 543 -31.75 -1.00 -25.77
C LEU A 543 -30.47 -1.81 -25.51
N GLU A 544 -30.53 -3.15 -25.58
CA GLU A 544 -29.38 -4.05 -25.47
C GLU A 544 -28.37 -3.81 -26.61
N ARG A 545 -28.83 -3.66 -27.86
CA ARG A 545 -27.97 -3.29 -29.00
C ARG A 545 -27.32 -1.92 -28.82
N ASN A 546 -28.08 -0.93 -28.36
CA ASN A 546 -27.57 0.40 -28.11
C ASN A 546 -26.54 0.39 -26.97
N TYR A 547 -26.77 -0.37 -25.90
CA TYR A 547 -25.82 -0.59 -24.81
C TYR A 547 -24.54 -1.26 -25.29
N GLU A 548 -24.62 -2.33 -26.10
CA GLU A 548 -23.44 -2.94 -26.73
C GLU A 548 -22.63 -1.93 -27.56
N SER A 549 -23.30 -1.06 -28.32
CA SER A 549 -22.64 -0.03 -29.12
C SER A 549 -21.89 0.98 -28.24
N VAL A 550 -22.53 1.46 -27.16
CA VAL A 550 -21.93 2.38 -26.19
C VAL A 550 -20.78 1.71 -25.42
N VAL A 551 -20.86 0.42 -25.12
CA VAL A 551 -19.75 -0.34 -24.48
C VAL A 551 -18.55 -0.45 -25.44
N LYS A 552 -18.77 -0.76 -26.71
CA LYS A 552 -17.71 -0.81 -27.74
C LYS A 552 -17.07 0.57 -27.97
N GLU A 553 -17.87 1.63 -27.95
CA GLU A 553 -17.37 3.01 -28.04
C GLU A 553 -16.61 3.43 -26.78
N LYS A 554 -17.07 3.07 -25.57
CA LYS A 554 -16.33 3.25 -24.31
C LYS A 554 -14.97 2.56 -24.34
N GLN A 555 -14.89 1.31 -24.81
CA GLN A 555 -13.62 0.58 -24.96
C GLN A 555 -12.67 1.26 -25.96
N ARG A 556 -13.21 1.81 -27.05
CA ARG A 556 -12.45 2.61 -28.02
C ARG A 556 -11.93 3.92 -27.42
N ILE A 557 -12.75 4.63 -26.66
CA ILE A 557 -12.35 5.86 -25.96
C ILE A 557 -11.29 5.55 -24.90
N GLN A 558 -11.45 4.47 -24.13
CA GLN A 558 -10.50 4.05 -23.10
C GLN A 558 -9.11 3.69 -23.69
N SER A 559 -9.06 2.91 -24.78
CA SER A 559 -7.80 2.59 -25.45
C SER A 559 -7.13 3.82 -26.11
N LEU A 560 -7.91 4.80 -26.59
CA LEU A 560 -7.40 6.10 -27.03
C LEU A 560 -6.88 6.96 -25.86
N GLN A 561 -7.56 6.93 -24.71
CA GLN A 561 -7.14 7.61 -23.48
C GLN A 561 -5.81 7.03 -22.96
N GLU A 562 -5.67 5.70 -22.90
CA GLU A 562 -4.40 5.04 -22.55
C GLU A 562 -3.28 5.40 -23.54
N SER A 563 -3.59 5.46 -24.84
CA SER A 563 -2.63 5.90 -25.88
C SER A 563 -2.20 7.36 -25.71
N ALA A 564 -3.10 8.24 -25.26
CA ALA A 564 -2.79 9.63 -24.96
C ALA A 564 -2.00 9.75 -23.65
N GLN A 565 -2.37 9.00 -22.62
CA GLN A 565 -1.71 9.00 -21.32
C GLN A 565 -0.26 8.50 -21.42
N ARG A 566 0.00 7.37 -22.09
CA ARG A 566 1.38 6.88 -22.31
C ARG A 566 2.25 7.95 -22.99
N ARG A 567 1.70 8.66 -23.98
CA ARG A 567 2.39 9.79 -24.65
C ARG A 567 2.59 11.01 -23.74
N ALA A 568 1.67 11.29 -22.81
CA ALA A 568 1.86 12.33 -21.81
C ALA A 568 2.99 11.96 -20.84
N GLU A 569 2.97 10.74 -20.29
CA GLU A 569 4.04 10.23 -19.41
C GLU A 569 5.40 10.16 -20.12
N ASP A 570 5.44 9.82 -21.41
CA ASP A 570 6.66 9.82 -22.24
C ASP A 570 7.20 11.25 -22.44
N LEU A 571 6.31 12.23 -22.61
CA LEU A 571 6.67 13.65 -22.71
C LEU A 571 7.11 14.24 -21.37
N GLU A 572 6.48 13.87 -20.26
CA GLU A 572 6.88 14.24 -18.90
C GLU A 572 8.27 13.68 -18.57
N ARG A 573 8.51 12.38 -18.80
CA ARG A 573 9.82 11.75 -18.61
C ARG A 573 10.91 12.36 -19.52
N SER A 574 10.55 12.84 -20.71
CA SER A 574 11.46 13.61 -21.60
C SER A 574 11.74 15.01 -21.06
N LEU A 575 10.72 15.71 -20.56
CA LEU A 575 10.81 17.05 -19.98
C LEU A 575 11.62 17.04 -18.68
N ASP A 576 11.48 16.02 -17.83
CA ASP A 576 12.31 15.83 -16.64
C ASP A 576 13.78 15.58 -16.99
N LEU A 577 14.07 14.79 -18.03
CA LEU A 577 15.44 14.59 -18.52
C LEU A 577 16.04 15.89 -19.07
N VAL A 578 15.24 16.74 -19.72
CA VAL A 578 15.66 18.08 -20.17
C VAL A 578 15.87 19.02 -18.99
N ASN A 579 15.00 19.00 -17.97
CA ASN A 579 15.15 19.78 -16.75
C ASN A 579 16.40 19.38 -15.95
N GLN A 580 16.71 18.09 -15.84
CA GLN A 580 17.93 17.61 -15.19
C GLN A 580 19.19 18.13 -15.91
N LYS A 581 19.22 18.05 -17.26
CA LYS A 581 20.31 18.61 -18.07
C LYS A 581 20.41 20.13 -17.96
N LEU A 582 19.28 20.85 -17.89
CA LEU A 582 19.27 22.29 -17.66
C LEU A 582 19.84 22.63 -16.27
N GLU A 583 19.52 21.84 -15.25
CA GLU A 583 20.03 22.02 -13.89
C GLU A 583 21.52 21.67 -13.76
N GLU A 584 22.01 20.70 -14.53
CA GLU A 584 23.44 20.44 -14.71
C GLU A 584 24.15 21.59 -15.43
N LEU A 585 23.55 22.13 -16.51
CA LEU A 585 24.09 23.28 -17.23
C LEU A 585 24.18 24.53 -16.35
N LYS A 586 23.15 24.86 -15.56
CA LYS A 586 23.22 25.93 -14.54
C LYS A 586 24.34 25.71 -13.53
N LYS A 587 24.58 24.46 -13.10
CA LYS A 587 25.69 24.12 -12.19
C LYS A 587 27.06 24.27 -12.86
N THR A 588 27.16 24.09 -14.18
CA THR A 588 28.39 24.42 -14.92
C THR A 588 28.54 25.92 -15.17
N GLU A 589 27.45 26.64 -15.43
CA GLU A 589 27.41 28.10 -15.59
C GLU A 589 27.82 28.83 -14.29
N SER A 590 27.27 28.41 -13.14
CA SER A 590 27.70 28.89 -11.82
C SER A 590 29.18 28.65 -11.58
N LYS A 591 29.70 27.43 -11.81
CA LYS A 591 31.13 27.12 -11.67
C LYS A 591 32.01 27.95 -12.63
N LEU A 592 31.53 28.21 -13.84
CA LEU A 592 32.23 29.05 -14.81
C LEU A 592 32.26 30.51 -14.34
N SER A 593 31.15 31.02 -13.80
CA SER A 593 31.06 32.36 -13.19
C SER A 593 32.00 32.51 -11.99
N ASP A 594 32.03 31.53 -11.08
CA ASP A 594 32.96 31.49 -9.95
C ASP A 594 34.43 31.50 -10.40
N MET A 595 34.75 30.77 -11.48
CA MET A 595 36.09 30.76 -12.06
C MET A 595 36.44 32.06 -12.77
N VAL A 596 35.51 32.70 -13.48
CA VAL A 596 35.70 34.02 -14.09
C VAL A 596 35.94 35.08 -13.02
N LEU A 597 35.13 35.10 -11.95
CA LEU A 597 35.35 35.98 -10.79
C LEU A 597 36.75 35.75 -10.21
N ARG A 598 37.13 34.49 -9.97
CA ARG A 598 38.44 34.12 -9.43
C ARG A 598 39.60 34.50 -10.37
N CYS A 599 39.41 34.46 -11.69
CA CYS A 599 40.37 34.97 -12.66
C CYS A 599 40.53 36.49 -12.54
N THR A 600 39.43 37.26 -12.50
CA THR A 600 39.52 38.73 -12.33
C THR A 600 40.12 39.15 -10.97
N GLU A 601 39.89 38.36 -9.92
CA GLU A 601 40.58 38.50 -8.63
C GLU A 601 42.10 38.24 -8.74
N LEU A 602 42.52 37.26 -9.55
CA LEU A 602 43.93 36.95 -9.75
C LEU A 602 44.61 38.01 -10.64
N GLU A 603 43.95 38.46 -11.70
CA GLU A 603 44.41 39.55 -12.57
C GLU A 603 44.62 40.85 -11.78
N THR A 604 43.65 41.25 -10.94
CA THR A 604 43.76 42.46 -10.11
C THR A 604 44.85 42.34 -9.04
N LYS A 605 45.07 41.14 -8.47
CA LYS A 605 46.20 40.87 -7.56
C LYS A 605 47.54 40.92 -8.29
N LEU A 606 47.63 40.36 -9.49
CA LEU A 606 48.84 40.36 -10.33
C LEU A 606 49.23 41.81 -10.70
N LEU A 607 48.27 42.60 -11.18
CA LEU A 607 48.48 44.02 -11.53
C LEU A 607 48.92 44.86 -10.32
N ASN A 608 48.41 44.56 -9.11
CA ASN A 608 48.90 45.22 -7.89
C ASN A 608 50.32 44.79 -7.52
N LEU A 609 50.66 43.51 -7.63
CA LEU A 609 52.04 43.01 -7.42
C LEU A 609 53.02 43.58 -8.45
N GLU A 610 52.59 43.83 -9.69
CA GLU A 610 53.41 44.53 -10.70
C GLU A 610 53.68 45.98 -10.31
N ARG A 611 52.67 46.71 -9.81
CA ARG A 611 52.85 48.08 -9.27
C ARG A 611 53.80 48.09 -8.06
N GLU A 612 53.67 47.14 -7.15
CA GLU A 612 54.56 46.99 -5.99
C GLU A 612 55.99 46.67 -6.41
N LYS A 613 56.17 45.75 -7.38
CA LYS A 613 57.46 45.44 -8.00
C LYS A 613 58.10 46.66 -8.66
N GLU A 614 57.34 47.46 -9.41
CA GLU A 614 57.87 48.71 -9.97
C GLU A 614 58.24 49.73 -8.88
N ASN A 615 57.42 49.87 -7.84
CA ASN A 615 57.71 50.76 -6.71
C ASN A 615 59.04 50.36 -6.04
N ALA A 616 59.18 49.08 -5.70
CA ALA A 616 60.41 48.52 -5.14
C ALA A 616 61.61 48.69 -6.08
N GLN A 617 61.45 48.48 -7.40
CA GLN A 617 62.53 48.70 -8.37
C GLN A 617 62.95 50.17 -8.46
N ARG A 618 61.99 51.10 -8.39
CA ARG A 618 62.27 52.54 -8.35
C ARG A 618 62.99 52.94 -7.05
N ASP A 619 62.66 52.33 -5.92
CA ASP A 619 63.36 52.58 -4.64
C ASP A 619 64.75 51.94 -4.58
N VAL A 620 64.93 50.71 -5.10
CA VAL A 620 66.26 50.09 -5.29
C VAL A 620 67.16 50.98 -6.15
N ASN A 621 66.63 51.59 -7.22
CA ASN A 621 67.40 52.51 -8.05
C ASN A 621 67.79 53.80 -7.27
N LYS A 622 66.91 54.35 -6.42
CA LYS A 622 67.26 55.49 -5.54
C LYS A 622 68.37 55.11 -4.55
N PHE A 623 68.26 53.95 -3.90
CA PHE A 623 69.27 53.49 -2.95
C PHE A 623 70.62 53.24 -3.65
N ARG A 624 70.62 52.70 -4.87
CA ARG A 624 71.86 52.52 -5.64
C ARG A 624 72.54 53.86 -5.96
N LEU A 625 71.79 54.86 -6.43
CA LEU A 625 72.31 56.23 -6.62
C LEU A 625 72.82 56.84 -5.30
N THR A 626 72.13 56.58 -4.19
CA THR A 626 72.56 57.05 -2.86
C THR A 626 73.85 56.37 -2.40
N ILE A 627 74.11 55.12 -2.80
CA ILE A 627 75.38 54.42 -2.55
C ILE A 627 76.48 54.98 -3.46
N GLU A 628 76.20 55.16 -4.76
CA GLU A 628 77.13 55.79 -5.72
C GLU A 628 77.60 57.18 -5.23
N ASP A 629 76.69 58.03 -4.72
CA ASP A 629 77.00 59.32 -4.09
C ASP A 629 77.87 59.19 -2.82
N LYS A 630 77.71 58.10 -2.05
CA LYS A 630 78.48 57.85 -0.81
C LYS A 630 79.86 57.29 -1.10
N ASP A 631 80.01 56.45 -2.11
CA ASP A 631 81.31 55.94 -2.56
C ASP A 631 82.15 57.12 -3.12
N ILE A 632 81.56 58.01 -3.92
CA ILE A 632 82.20 59.25 -4.38
C ILE A 632 82.60 60.17 -3.22
N ALA A 633 81.87 60.16 -2.10
CA ALA A 633 82.22 60.92 -0.90
C ALA A 633 83.34 60.25 -0.08
N LEU A 634 83.36 58.91 -0.02
CA LEU A 634 84.42 58.12 0.62
C LEU A 634 85.74 58.26 -0.14
N ASP A 635 85.74 58.19 -1.47
CA ASP A 635 86.92 58.40 -2.30
C ASP A 635 87.54 59.78 -2.07
N LYS A 636 86.71 60.84 -1.96
CA LYS A 636 87.18 62.19 -1.62
C LYS A 636 87.84 62.24 -0.24
N ALA A 637 87.18 61.70 0.77
CA ALA A 637 87.73 61.64 2.13
C ALA A 637 89.02 60.82 2.20
N ALA A 638 89.13 59.72 1.44
CA ALA A 638 90.33 58.91 1.34
C ALA A 638 91.50 59.68 0.68
N ASN A 639 91.23 60.43 -0.39
CA ASN A 639 92.23 61.31 -1.01
C ASN A 639 92.66 62.45 -0.07
N GLU A 640 91.74 63.07 0.66
CA GLU A 640 92.05 64.09 1.69
C GLU A 640 92.93 63.52 2.81
N ILE A 641 92.65 62.28 3.26
CA ILE A 641 93.48 61.56 4.24
C ILE A 641 94.86 61.21 3.67
N GLU A 642 94.97 60.81 2.40
CA GLU A 642 96.27 60.54 1.76
C GLU A 642 97.13 61.81 1.66
N ILE A 643 96.51 62.96 1.31
CA ILE A 643 97.18 64.26 1.29
C ILE A 643 97.62 64.67 2.71
N ALA A 644 96.76 64.50 3.71
CA ALA A 644 97.11 64.79 5.11
C ALA A 644 98.24 63.89 5.65
N ASN A 645 98.28 62.61 5.26
CA ASN A 645 99.36 61.71 5.64
C ASN A 645 100.69 62.14 5.02
N LYS A 646 100.70 62.60 3.76
CA LYS A 646 101.91 63.12 3.10
C LYS A 646 102.46 64.36 3.81
N THR A 647 101.60 65.34 4.16
CA THR A 647 102.06 66.53 4.89
C THR A 647 102.49 66.21 6.33
N ILE A 648 101.90 65.18 6.96
CA ILE A 648 102.39 64.64 8.24
C ILE A 648 103.78 64.01 8.10
N ASP A 649 104.06 63.28 7.02
CA ASP A 649 105.39 62.68 6.78
C ASP A 649 106.45 63.73 6.39
N GLU A 650 106.08 64.76 5.62
CA GLU A 650 106.92 65.94 5.38
C GLU A 650 107.30 66.65 6.69
N LEU A 651 106.31 66.89 7.58
CA LEU A 651 106.54 67.49 8.90
C LEU A 651 107.39 66.60 9.84
N LYS A 652 107.28 65.27 9.76
CA LYS A 652 108.21 64.37 10.48
C LYS A 652 109.63 64.53 9.97
N GLN A 653 109.82 64.63 8.66
CA GLN A 653 111.14 64.80 8.05
C GLN A 653 111.77 66.14 8.45
N GLU A 654 111.00 67.24 8.50
CA GLU A 654 111.48 68.51 9.07
C GLU A 654 111.89 68.36 10.55
N VAL A 655 111.09 67.67 11.36
CA VAL A 655 111.40 67.41 12.78
C VAL A 655 112.69 66.60 12.95
N ASP A 656 112.94 65.60 12.10
CA ASP A 656 114.17 64.81 12.14
C ASP A 656 115.40 65.58 11.64
N ASP A 657 115.25 66.50 10.68
CA ASP A 657 116.28 67.46 10.31
C ASP A 657 116.58 68.47 11.45
N TYR A 658 115.56 68.96 12.16
CA TYR A 658 115.76 69.79 13.35
C TYR A 658 116.43 69.00 14.50
N ASN A 659 116.03 67.74 14.74
CA ASN A 659 116.70 66.86 15.71
C ASN A 659 118.18 66.61 15.35
N SER A 660 118.48 66.49 14.05
CA SER A 660 119.84 66.36 13.53
C SER A 660 120.65 67.64 13.72
N GLN A 661 120.06 68.82 13.52
CA GLN A 661 120.67 70.11 13.82
C GLN A 661 120.93 70.30 15.32
N ILE A 662 119.96 69.97 16.18
CA ILE A 662 120.09 70.00 17.64
C ILE A 662 121.22 69.06 18.10
N SER A 663 121.39 67.90 17.47
CA SER A 663 122.47 66.97 17.78
C SER A 663 123.85 67.57 17.44
N ARG A 664 124.02 68.18 16.26
CA ARG A 664 125.24 68.92 15.90
C ARG A 664 125.52 70.10 16.85
N LEU A 665 124.49 70.84 17.26
CA LEU A 665 124.63 71.91 18.25
C LEU A 665 125.08 71.37 19.62
N ARG A 666 124.59 70.20 20.05
CA ARG A 666 125.08 69.52 21.26
C ARG A 666 126.51 69.01 21.15
N ASP A 667 126.98 68.64 19.95
CA ASP A 667 128.39 68.31 19.71
C ASP A 667 129.29 69.56 19.79
N ILE A 668 128.85 70.68 19.22
CA ILE A 668 129.52 71.99 19.31
C ILE A 668 129.52 72.52 20.76
N GLU A 669 128.42 72.36 21.50
CA GLU A 669 128.40 72.66 22.94
C GLU A 669 129.39 71.79 23.72
N ARG A 670 129.57 70.51 23.34
CA ARG A 670 130.52 69.62 24.00
C ARG A 670 131.96 70.06 23.74
N SER A 671 132.32 70.36 22.50
CA SER A 671 133.68 70.87 22.20
C SER A 671 133.91 72.27 22.75
N SER A 672 132.89 73.14 22.83
CA SER A 672 132.96 74.40 23.58
C SER A 672 133.22 74.14 25.06
N LYS A 673 132.48 73.22 25.70
CA LYS A 673 132.67 72.87 27.13
C LYS A 673 134.02 72.20 27.39
N GLU A 674 134.57 71.45 26.43
CA GLU A 674 135.95 70.93 26.50
C GLU A 674 136.98 72.07 26.41
N LEU A 675 136.81 73.03 25.50
CA LEU A 675 137.66 74.23 25.40
C LEU A 675 137.53 75.14 26.64
N ASP A 676 136.32 75.33 27.16
CA ASP A 676 136.05 76.04 28.41
C ASP A 676 136.68 75.31 29.60
N SER A 677 136.66 73.97 29.63
CA SER A 677 137.36 73.19 30.65
C SER A 677 138.89 73.33 30.54
N ARG A 678 139.42 73.45 29.31
CA ARG A 678 140.85 73.73 29.07
C ARG A 678 141.20 75.12 29.58
N ALA A 679 140.43 76.12 29.19
CA ALA A 679 140.56 77.51 29.64
C ALA A 679 140.17 77.71 31.13
N ALA A 680 139.57 76.71 31.78
CA ALA A 680 139.32 76.66 33.21
C ALA A 680 140.48 76.02 33.96
N ILE A 681 141.12 74.96 33.43
CA ILE A 681 142.39 74.42 33.94
C ILE A 681 143.49 75.47 33.81
N ASP A 682 143.60 76.14 32.67
CA ASP A 682 144.54 77.25 32.47
C ASP A 682 144.22 78.40 33.46
N ARG A 683 142.93 78.64 33.76
CA ARG A 683 142.52 79.58 34.83
C ARG A 683 142.86 79.09 36.23
N GLU A 684 142.69 77.81 36.57
CA GLU A 684 143.09 77.27 37.87
C GLU A 684 144.61 77.35 38.06
N THR A 685 145.42 77.24 37.00
CA THR A 685 146.86 77.55 37.11
C THR A 685 147.14 79.04 37.34
N LEU A 686 146.31 79.94 36.83
CA LEU A 686 146.40 81.40 37.09
C LEU A 686 145.74 81.82 38.41
N GLU A 687 144.74 81.08 38.90
CA GLU A 687 144.02 81.31 40.16
C GLU A 687 144.70 80.62 41.33
N ALA A 688 145.53 79.59 41.12
CA ALA A 688 146.59 79.23 42.06
C ALA A 688 147.54 80.43 42.26
N LEU A 689 148.04 81.00 41.16
CA LEU A 689 148.90 82.21 41.15
C LEU A 689 148.19 83.50 41.61
N GLN A 690 146.87 83.51 41.85
CA GLN A 690 146.12 84.62 42.44
C GLN A 690 145.52 84.31 43.82
N SER A 691 145.33 83.05 44.21
CA SER A 691 144.99 82.65 45.58
C SER A 691 146.16 82.95 46.52
N ASP A 692 147.38 82.77 46.01
CA ASP A 692 148.65 83.27 46.58
C ASP A 692 148.69 84.81 46.75
N LEU A 693 147.68 85.56 46.29
CA LEU A 693 147.62 87.03 46.29
C LEU A 693 146.35 87.61 46.96
N VAL A 694 145.17 87.05 46.73
CA VAL A 694 143.87 87.62 47.15
C VAL A 694 143.52 87.32 48.61
N ALA A 695 144.25 86.42 49.26
CA ALA A 695 144.18 86.16 50.70
C ALA A 695 144.36 87.40 51.60
N GLU A 696 144.85 88.53 51.06
CA GLU A 696 145.06 89.77 51.83
C GLU A 696 143.81 90.65 52.11
N LYS A 697 142.69 90.58 51.36
CA LYS A 697 141.92 91.83 51.11
C LYS A 697 140.49 92.07 51.68
N LEU A 698 139.48 91.22 51.46
CA LEU A 698 138.06 91.69 51.45
C LEU A 698 137.22 91.25 52.68
N ASN A 699 136.81 92.20 53.54
CA ASN A 699 136.29 91.89 54.89
C ASN A 699 135.18 92.86 55.43
N THR A 700 134.34 93.49 54.60
CA THR A 700 133.48 94.65 55.00
C THR A 700 132.12 94.79 54.27
N GLN A 701 131.02 95.08 55.00
CA GLN A 701 129.59 95.09 54.56
C GLN A 701 128.69 96.00 55.46
N HIS A 702 127.35 96.14 55.34
CA HIS A 702 126.46 96.65 54.24
C HIS A 702 124.95 96.59 54.67
N LEU A 703 124.19 97.70 54.77
CA LEU A 703 122.75 97.71 55.18
C LEU A 703 122.00 99.08 54.96
N SER A 704 120.65 99.12 55.13
CA SER A 704 119.76 100.25 55.60
C SER A 704 118.58 100.71 54.70
N THR A 705 117.42 101.09 55.30
CA THR A 705 116.03 101.22 54.74
C THR A 705 115.07 102.01 55.69
N VAL A 706 113.79 102.44 55.43
CA VAL A 706 112.92 102.83 54.26
C VAL A 706 111.50 103.33 54.79
N LEU A 707 110.50 103.60 53.91
CA LEU A 707 108.99 103.65 54.05
C LEU A 707 108.13 104.97 54.06
N GLU A 708 106.94 104.89 53.39
CA GLU A 708 105.80 105.82 53.08
C GLU A 708 104.66 105.01 52.35
N LYS A 709 103.36 105.34 52.05
CA LYS A 709 102.27 106.30 52.46
C LYS A 709 100.85 105.81 51.92
N PHE A 710 99.73 106.54 52.16
CA PHE A 710 98.30 106.24 51.73
C PHE A 710 97.53 107.53 51.28
N GLY A 711 96.24 107.61 50.82
CA GLY A 711 95.07 106.71 50.61
C GLY A 711 93.76 107.52 50.24
N VAL A 712 92.52 106.95 50.36
CA VAL A 712 91.14 107.63 50.38
C VAL A 712 90.54 108.10 48.99
N SER A 713 89.21 108.18 48.65
CA SER A 713 87.90 107.50 48.96
C SER A 713 86.74 107.98 48.00
N ILE A 714 85.42 107.95 48.39
CA ILE A 714 84.20 108.64 47.79
C ILE A 714 83.50 108.01 46.52
N ASN A 715 82.24 108.27 46.07
CA ASN A 715 80.83 108.39 46.60
C ASN A 715 79.81 108.72 45.43
N MET A 716 78.46 108.68 45.44
CA MET A 716 77.41 107.93 46.22
C MET A 716 75.91 108.08 45.69
N LEU A 717 75.38 107.09 44.93
CA LEU A 717 74.10 106.28 45.12
C LEU A 717 72.59 106.79 45.10
N LEU A 718 71.69 105.96 44.49
CA LEU A 718 70.39 105.32 44.98
C LEU A 718 68.90 105.82 44.84
N SER A 719 67.98 104.80 44.78
CA SER A 719 66.55 104.65 45.28
C SER A 719 65.29 105.04 44.43
N LEU A 720 64.02 104.60 44.69
CA LEU A 720 63.32 103.26 44.70
C LEU A 720 61.74 103.45 44.55
N PRO A 721 60.81 102.43 44.55
CA PRO A 721 59.44 102.48 43.93
C PRO A 721 58.19 102.25 44.85
N THR A 722 56.98 102.17 44.25
CA THR A 722 55.75 101.51 44.81
C THR A 722 54.70 101.13 43.74
N ASP A 723 53.90 100.08 43.99
CA ASP A 723 52.76 99.64 43.16
C ASP A 723 51.43 100.36 43.49
N THR A 724 50.92 101.22 42.60
CA THR A 724 49.49 101.38 42.24
C THR A 724 49.34 102.49 41.18
N ILE A 725 49.19 102.11 39.90
CA ILE A 725 48.63 102.99 38.85
C ILE A 725 47.57 102.19 38.08
N ILE A 726 46.45 101.96 38.77
CA ILE A 726 45.17 101.61 38.16
C ILE A 726 44.47 102.95 37.80
N GLU A 727 43.41 102.89 36.99
CA GLU A 727 42.34 103.93 36.97
C GLU A 727 42.56 105.22 36.16
N THR A 728 43.40 105.22 35.10
CA THR A 728 43.57 106.40 34.21
C THR A 728 43.30 106.17 32.71
N ILE A 729 42.44 105.21 32.33
CA ILE A 729 41.78 105.20 31.00
C ILE A 729 40.29 104.91 31.18
N ALA A 730 39.49 105.98 31.27
CA ALA A 730 38.04 105.92 31.37
C ALA A 730 37.40 106.86 30.34
N GLN A 731 36.17 106.50 29.89
CA GLN A 731 35.25 107.31 29.06
C GLN A 731 35.76 107.56 27.60
N VAL A 732 34.91 107.63 26.57
CA VAL A 732 33.69 108.45 26.38
C VAL A 732 32.58 107.68 25.59
N PRO A 733 31.28 107.96 25.84
CA PRO A 733 30.14 107.40 25.08
C PRO A 733 29.44 108.43 24.15
N GLU A 734 28.53 107.99 23.25
CA GLU A 734 27.24 108.68 23.00
C GLU A 734 26.17 107.85 22.21
N VAL A 735 24.93 108.32 22.34
CA VAL A 735 23.57 107.88 21.89
C VAL A 735 23.45 107.37 20.42
N ILE A 736 22.59 106.40 20.03
CA ILE A 736 21.13 106.43 19.67
C ILE A 736 20.76 105.01 19.17
N ASN A 737 19.58 104.37 19.22
CA ASN A 737 18.26 104.44 19.89
C ASN A 737 17.29 103.54 19.06
N SER A 738 16.37 102.80 19.69
CA SER A 738 15.10 102.24 19.14
C SER A 738 15.10 101.09 18.09
N VAL A 739 13.93 100.39 18.00
CA VAL A 739 13.58 99.17 17.19
C VAL A 739 14.07 97.84 17.83
N LYS A 740 13.36 96.67 17.85
CA LYS A 740 12.06 96.17 17.31
C LYS A 740 11.31 95.25 18.32
N LYS A 741 9.99 95.00 18.11
CA LYS A 741 9.10 94.02 18.82
C LYS A 741 7.95 93.54 17.89
N PHE A 742 6.97 92.64 18.15
CA PHE A 742 6.69 91.48 19.05
C PHE A 742 5.58 90.63 18.33
N VAL A 743 4.77 89.82 19.05
CA VAL A 743 3.45 89.19 18.67
C VAL A 743 3.52 87.75 18.08
N THR A 744 2.57 86.84 18.37
CA THR A 744 2.39 86.04 19.63
C THR A 744 1.05 85.24 19.66
N ILE A 745 1.11 83.90 19.53
CA ILE A 745 0.37 82.83 20.31
C ILE A 745 -1.22 82.70 20.30
N GLU A 746 -1.73 81.51 19.89
CA GLU A 746 -2.80 80.59 20.48
C GLU A 746 -4.40 80.71 20.46
N ILE A 747 -5.09 79.72 19.78
CA ILE A 747 -6.31 78.83 20.06
C ILE A 747 -7.88 79.34 20.00
N PRO A 748 -9.04 78.66 20.43
CA PRO A 748 -10.37 78.38 19.69
C PRO A 748 -11.76 78.88 20.36
N PRO A 749 -13.06 78.31 20.35
CA PRO A 749 -13.90 77.22 19.65
C PRO A 749 -15.53 77.37 19.44
N LEU A 750 -16.27 76.36 18.84
CA LEU A 750 -17.71 75.76 18.98
C LEU A 750 -19.20 76.45 18.74
N ASP A 751 -20.21 75.77 18.01
CA ASP A 751 -21.78 75.44 18.11
C ASP A 751 -23.26 76.25 17.89
N ASN A 752 -24.43 75.71 17.21
CA ASN A 752 -26.09 75.62 17.27
C ASN A 752 -27.52 76.60 16.82
N ASN A 753 -28.94 76.29 16.36
CA ASN A 753 -30.44 77.14 16.02
C ASN A 753 -32.10 76.73 15.40
N SER A 754 -33.45 77.44 15.28
CA SER A 754 -35.01 77.22 14.51
C SER A 754 -36.65 78.01 14.58
N VAL A 755 -37.95 77.92 13.79
CA VAL A 755 -39.59 78.56 13.81
C VAL A 755 -41.11 78.33 12.84
N SER A 756 -42.55 78.83 12.94
CA SER A 756 -44.05 78.77 12.06
C SER A 756 -45.66 79.55 12.32
N ASN A 757 -47.12 79.67 11.87
CA ASN A 757 -48.48 79.53 10.81
C ASN A 757 -50.26 79.92 11.00
N LYS A 758 -51.42 80.37 10.10
CA LYS A 758 -53.18 80.34 10.06
C LYS A 758 -54.52 81.16 9.17
N SER A 759 -56.04 81.11 9.23
CA SER A 759 -57.41 81.57 8.27
C SER A 759 -59.14 82.02 8.54
N SER A 760 -60.37 82.20 7.66
CA SER A 760 -62.01 82.75 7.81
C SER A 760 -63.49 82.74 6.78
N ASN A 761 -64.89 83.31 6.90
CA ASN A 761 -66.39 83.26 6.03
C ASN A 761 -67.96 84.18 6.04
N SER A 762 -69.28 84.05 5.32
CA SER A 762 -70.77 84.92 5.18
C SER A 762 -72.41 84.63 4.47
N THR A 763 -73.70 85.42 4.39
CA THR A 763 -75.30 85.22 3.74
C THR A 763 -76.74 86.30 3.58
N ASP A 764 -78.11 86.15 2.95
CA ASP A 764 -79.56 87.07 2.70
C ASP A 764 -81.20 86.55 2.19
N ILE A 765 -82.59 86.99 1.77
CA ILE A 765 -83.85 88.10 1.40
C ILE A 765 -85.59 87.83 1.02
N ASN A 766 -86.80 88.71 0.86
CA ASN A 766 -88.42 88.58 0.27
C ASN A 766 -89.77 89.77 0.25
N THR A 767 -91.21 90.06 -0.12
CA THR A 767 -92.78 89.81 -0.78
C THR A 767 -94.09 91.02 -0.89
N ILE A 768 -95.54 91.25 -1.24
CA ILE A 768 -97.00 90.98 -2.07
C ILE A 768 -98.56 91.85 -1.93
N THR A 769 -99.78 91.99 -2.79
CA THR A 769 -101.40 92.59 -2.67
C THR A 769 -102.64 92.78 -3.90
N GLU A 770 -104.04 93.25 -4.19
CA GLU A 770 -105.67 93.62 -3.83
C GLU A 770 -106.88 94.20 -5.01
N GLN A 771 -108.30 94.61 -5.26
CA GLN A 771 -109.95 94.74 -4.93
C GLN A 771 -111.27 95.33 -5.97
N ASN A 772 -112.76 95.39 -5.85
CA ASN A 772 -114.03 96.04 -6.76
C ASN A 772 -115.79 96.19 -6.54
N ARG A 773 -116.89 96.79 -7.37
CA ARG A 773 -118.58 97.11 -7.25
C ARG A 773 -119.74 97.47 -8.52
N LEU A 774 -121.16 97.87 -8.82
CA LEU A 774 -122.77 98.27 -8.50
C LEU A 774 -124.03 98.49 -9.73
N GLN A 775 -125.44 98.90 -10.01
CA GLN A 775 -127.05 99.34 -9.68
C GLN A 775 -128.32 99.47 -10.89
N ASN A 776 -129.74 99.90 -11.17
CA ASN A 776 -131.28 100.51 -10.82
C ASN A 776 -132.72 100.63 -11.87
N THR A 777 -134.15 101.01 -11.67
CA THR A 777 -135.58 101.07 -12.61
C THR A 777 -137.16 101.87 -12.41
N VAL A 778 -138.38 101.98 -13.27
CA VAL A 778 -139.96 102.63 -13.16
C VAL A 778 -141.34 102.72 -14.28
N GLU A 779 -142.80 103.03 -14.13
CA GLU A 779 -144.12 103.63 -15.05
C GLU A 779 -145.89 103.68 -14.85
N THR A 780 -147.05 104.00 -15.75
CA THR A 780 -148.65 104.55 -15.61
C THR A 780 -150.26 104.26 -16.29
N LEU A 781 -151.27 105.13 -16.96
CA LEU A 781 -152.94 105.48 -16.93
C LEU A 781 -154.43 105.17 -17.89
N LYS A 782 -155.65 105.96 -18.25
CA LYS A 782 -157.17 105.72 -18.95
C LYS A 782 -157.31 104.58 -19.96
N ILE A 783 -156.18 103.97 -20.30
CA ILE A 783 -156.23 102.54 -20.47
C ILE A 783 -157.17 101.95 -19.38
N GLU A 784 -157.22 102.36 -18.11
CA GLU A 784 -158.24 102.00 -17.07
C GLU A 784 -159.54 101.16 -17.33
N SER A 785 -160.52 101.43 -18.23
CA SER A 785 -161.51 100.36 -18.59
C SER A 785 -160.92 99.32 -19.57
N LYS A 786 -160.08 99.79 -20.51
CA LYS A 786 -159.05 98.97 -21.15
C LYS A 786 -158.02 98.39 -20.16
N LYS A 787 -157.87 98.86 -18.91
CA LYS A 787 -157.05 98.33 -17.80
C LYS A 787 -157.89 97.78 -16.65
N LEU A 788 -159.15 97.45 -16.93
CA LEU A 788 -159.85 96.33 -16.31
C LEU A 788 -159.84 95.16 -17.30
N ARG A 789 -160.01 95.42 -18.61
CA ARG A 789 -159.66 94.42 -19.63
C ARG A 789 -158.16 94.12 -19.73
N ALA A 790 -157.29 95.07 -19.37
CA ALA A 790 -155.85 94.90 -19.24
C ALA A 790 -155.34 95.05 -17.80
N GLU A 791 -156.19 95.07 -16.78
CA GLU A 791 -155.83 94.39 -15.52
C GLU A 791 -156.13 92.91 -15.71
N LEU A 792 -157.14 92.50 -16.47
CA LEU A 792 -157.36 91.09 -16.80
C LEU A 792 -156.25 90.55 -17.73
N THR A 793 -155.97 91.20 -18.87
CA THR A 793 -154.88 90.75 -19.75
C THR A 793 -153.48 91.11 -19.26
N ALA A 794 -153.27 92.11 -18.40
CA ALA A 794 -151.98 92.25 -17.71
C ALA A 794 -151.87 91.38 -16.45
N SER A 795 -152.95 90.93 -15.81
CA SER A 795 -152.90 89.91 -14.76
C SER A 795 -152.64 88.53 -15.38
N HIS A 796 -153.24 88.21 -16.53
CA HIS A 796 -152.82 87.07 -17.33
C HIS A 796 -151.37 87.24 -17.80
N ALA A 797 -150.98 88.33 -18.47
CA ALA A 797 -149.60 88.51 -18.92
C ALA A 797 -148.58 88.63 -17.76
N MET A 798 -148.97 89.07 -16.56
CA MET A 798 -148.11 89.09 -15.37
C MET A 798 -148.07 87.72 -14.69
N SER A 799 -149.15 86.94 -14.73
CA SER A 799 -149.13 85.52 -14.37
C SER A 799 -148.26 84.73 -15.33
N ASP A 800 -148.35 84.98 -16.64
CA ASP A 800 -147.54 84.35 -17.68
C ASP A 800 -146.08 84.80 -17.57
N ASN A 801 -145.80 86.08 -17.28
CA ASN A 801 -144.46 86.56 -16.97
C ASN A 801 -143.90 85.96 -15.67
N LEU A 802 -144.70 85.80 -14.60
CA LEU A 802 -144.27 85.15 -13.36
C LEU A 802 -144.08 83.63 -13.55
N LEU A 803 -144.86 82.99 -14.42
CA LEU A 803 -144.64 81.60 -14.84
C LEU A 803 -143.40 81.48 -15.73
N ALA A 804 -143.12 82.45 -16.60
CA ALA A 804 -141.91 82.51 -17.42
C ALA A 804 -140.66 82.82 -16.58
N GLU A 805 -140.74 83.71 -15.59
CA GLU A 805 -139.66 83.95 -14.62
C GLU A 805 -139.45 82.74 -13.71
N LYS A 806 -140.52 82.09 -13.24
CA LYS A 806 -140.42 80.83 -12.50
C LYS A 806 -139.76 79.74 -13.35
N ALA A 807 -140.14 79.60 -14.62
CA ALA A 807 -139.52 78.67 -15.55
C ALA A 807 -138.04 79.04 -15.79
N LYS A 808 -137.71 80.31 -16.00
CA LYS A 808 -136.35 80.82 -16.19
C LYS A 808 -135.47 80.63 -14.95
N LEU A 809 -136.01 80.87 -13.76
CA LEU A 809 -135.34 80.58 -12.48
C LEU A 809 -135.17 79.07 -12.27
N GLN A 810 -136.14 78.24 -12.66
CA GLN A 810 -136.03 76.78 -12.56
C GLN A 810 -135.04 76.20 -13.60
N VAL A 811 -134.93 76.80 -14.79
CA VAL A 811 -133.85 76.55 -15.77
C VAL A 811 -132.49 77.00 -15.23
N ASN A 812 -132.40 78.18 -14.62
CA ASN A 812 -131.17 78.65 -13.97
C ASN A 812 -130.75 77.74 -12.81
N ILE A 813 -131.70 77.27 -11.99
CA ILE A 813 -131.43 76.33 -10.88
C ILE A 813 -130.93 74.99 -11.43
N THR A 814 -131.58 74.43 -12.46
CA THR A 814 -131.11 73.17 -13.07
C THR A 814 -129.79 73.32 -13.83
N THR A 815 -129.51 74.49 -14.39
CA THR A 815 -128.21 74.82 -15.02
C THR A 815 -127.11 75.01 -13.98
N LEU A 816 -127.39 75.69 -12.86
CA LEU A 816 -126.45 75.81 -11.74
C LEU A 816 -126.22 74.46 -11.05
N GLN A 817 -127.24 73.61 -10.95
CA GLN A 817 -127.10 72.24 -10.48
C GLN A 817 -126.22 71.41 -11.42
N SER A 818 -126.43 71.49 -12.75
CA SER A 818 -125.60 70.74 -13.70
C SER A 818 -124.14 71.25 -13.76
N GLN A 819 -123.94 72.57 -13.63
CA GLN A 819 -122.61 73.18 -13.46
C GLN A 819 -121.95 72.74 -12.14
N ASN A 820 -122.69 72.70 -11.03
CA ASN A 820 -122.16 72.27 -9.73
C ASN A 820 -121.83 70.76 -9.72
N THR A 821 -122.66 69.90 -10.34
CA THR A 821 -122.29 68.49 -10.53
C THR A 821 -121.08 68.33 -11.45
N SER A 822 -120.95 69.15 -12.50
CA SER A 822 -119.78 69.14 -13.40
C SER A 822 -118.50 69.57 -12.68
N LEU A 823 -118.55 70.66 -11.90
CA LEU A 823 -117.43 71.08 -11.06
C LEU A 823 -117.10 70.05 -9.97
N THR A 824 -118.10 69.38 -9.42
CA THR A 824 -117.90 68.28 -8.47
C THR A 824 -117.19 67.09 -9.14
N THR A 825 -117.60 66.67 -10.34
CA THR A 825 -116.92 65.57 -11.05
C THR A 825 -115.50 65.97 -11.45
N GLN A 826 -115.27 67.20 -11.90
CA GLN A 826 -113.93 67.73 -12.17
C GLN A 826 -113.05 67.77 -10.89
N HIS A 827 -113.60 68.19 -9.75
CA HIS A 827 -112.88 68.16 -8.47
C HIS A 827 -112.54 66.71 -8.07
N THR A 828 -113.46 65.75 -8.21
CA THR A 828 -113.15 64.34 -7.91
C THR A 828 -112.10 63.75 -8.86
N ALA A 829 -112.11 64.13 -10.15
CA ALA A 829 -111.11 63.71 -11.12
C ALA A 829 -109.72 64.30 -10.81
N LEU A 830 -109.64 65.58 -10.46
CA LEU A 830 -108.39 66.23 -10.03
C LEU A 830 -107.88 65.68 -8.69
N GLN A 831 -108.78 65.32 -7.77
CA GLN A 831 -108.41 64.69 -6.51
C GLN A 831 -107.87 63.26 -6.71
N LEU A 832 -108.46 62.48 -7.63
CA LEU A 832 -107.94 61.18 -8.04
C LEU A 832 -106.58 61.31 -8.73
N ALA A 833 -106.43 62.25 -9.68
CA ALA A 833 -105.16 62.51 -10.37
C ALA A 833 -104.05 62.96 -9.39
N ASN A 834 -104.36 63.84 -8.43
CA ASN A 834 -103.42 64.21 -7.37
C ASN A 834 -103.06 63.02 -6.47
N SER A 835 -104.02 62.13 -6.16
CA SER A 835 -103.75 60.91 -5.40
C SER A 835 -102.86 59.92 -6.17
N GLN A 836 -102.99 59.85 -7.49
CA GLN A 836 -102.14 59.04 -8.37
C GLN A 836 -100.73 59.64 -8.43
N LEU A 837 -100.59 60.95 -8.68
CA LEU A 837 -99.29 61.64 -8.70
C LEU A 837 -98.56 61.59 -7.34
N VAL A 838 -99.28 61.53 -6.21
CA VAL A 838 -98.68 61.30 -4.89
C VAL A 838 -98.18 59.86 -4.76
N ALA A 839 -98.95 58.86 -5.19
CA ALA A 839 -98.52 57.47 -5.17
C ALA A 839 -97.31 57.21 -6.09
N GLU A 840 -97.34 57.73 -7.32
CA GLU A 840 -96.21 57.68 -8.27
C GLU A 840 -94.96 58.36 -7.68
N LYS A 841 -95.12 59.51 -7.00
CA LYS A 841 -94.02 60.19 -6.30
C LYS A 841 -93.47 59.34 -5.14
N GLU A 842 -94.32 58.69 -4.36
CA GLU A 842 -93.88 57.82 -3.26
C GLU A 842 -93.18 56.55 -3.78
N GLU A 843 -93.65 55.99 -4.91
CA GLU A 843 -93.00 54.86 -5.58
C GLU A 843 -91.63 55.26 -6.18
N LEU A 844 -91.54 56.39 -6.86
CA LEU A 844 -90.26 56.94 -7.36
C LEU A 844 -89.29 57.32 -6.23
N LEU A 845 -89.78 57.79 -5.08
CA LEU A 845 -88.94 58.03 -3.89
C LEU A 845 -88.42 56.72 -3.30
N LYS A 846 -89.24 55.66 -3.30
CA LYS A 846 -88.86 54.33 -2.83
C LYS A 846 -87.85 53.65 -3.77
N GLU A 847 -88.03 53.80 -5.09
CA GLU A 847 -87.07 53.35 -6.09
C GLU A 847 -85.75 54.14 -5.99
N ARG A 848 -85.81 55.48 -5.84
CA ARG A 848 -84.61 56.28 -5.58
C ARG A 848 -83.87 55.80 -4.33
N ALA A 849 -84.58 55.54 -3.23
CA ALA A 849 -83.97 55.05 -1.99
C ALA A 849 -83.35 53.66 -2.15
N SER A 850 -83.93 52.75 -2.95
CA SER A 850 -83.31 51.45 -3.24
C SER A 850 -82.07 51.60 -4.12
N GLN A 851 -82.08 52.50 -5.12
CA GLN A 851 -80.91 52.82 -5.95
C GLN A 851 -79.78 53.47 -5.12
N GLU A 852 -80.10 54.41 -4.21
CA GLU A 852 -79.12 54.98 -3.28
C GLU A 852 -78.53 53.93 -2.34
N SER A 853 -79.32 52.96 -1.88
CA SER A 853 -78.84 51.81 -1.11
C SER A 853 -77.94 50.88 -1.92
N ILE A 854 -78.31 50.54 -3.16
CA ILE A 854 -77.51 49.68 -4.05
C ILE A 854 -76.20 50.37 -4.42
N HIS A 855 -76.23 51.66 -4.73
CA HIS A 855 -75.02 52.45 -5.00
C HIS A 855 -74.09 52.51 -3.78
N SER A 856 -74.63 52.73 -2.59
CA SER A 856 -73.86 52.73 -1.34
C SER A 856 -73.19 51.38 -1.08
N GLN A 857 -73.88 50.27 -1.37
CA GLN A 857 -73.31 48.93 -1.24
C GLN A 857 -72.23 48.67 -2.31
N LEU A 858 -72.46 49.06 -3.57
CA LEU A 858 -71.47 48.94 -4.65
C LEU A 858 -70.17 49.72 -4.34
N VAL A 859 -70.28 50.89 -3.70
CA VAL A 859 -69.12 51.68 -3.24
C VAL A 859 -68.37 50.95 -2.13
N ASN A 860 -69.07 50.34 -1.16
CA ASN A 860 -68.44 49.51 -0.13
C ASN A 860 -67.73 48.29 -0.74
N ASP A 861 -68.37 47.62 -1.70
CA ASP A 861 -67.78 46.46 -2.41
C ASP A 861 -66.55 46.88 -3.23
N GLN A 862 -66.57 48.05 -3.86
CA GLN A 862 -65.42 48.63 -4.56
C GLN A 862 -64.26 48.94 -3.60
N ILE A 863 -64.53 49.51 -2.43
CA ILE A 863 -63.51 49.77 -1.39
C ILE A 863 -62.93 48.45 -0.88
N ALA A 864 -63.76 47.43 -0.64
CA ALA A 864 -63.31 46.10 -0.24
C ALA A 864 -62.42 45.44 -1.31
N LEU A 865 -62.78 45.55 -2.60
CA LEU A 865 -61.94 45.09 -3.70
C LEU A 865 -60.59 45.84 -3.77
N GLN A 866 -60.60 47.16 -3.52
CA GLN A 866 -59.39 47.96 -3.54
C GLN A 866 -58.42 47.56 -2.40
N ILE A 867 -58.94 47.37 -1.18
CA ILE A 867 -58.17 46.87 -0.03
C ILE A 867 -57.60 45.47 -0.32
N LEU A 868 -58.39 44.58 -0.93
CA LEU A 868 -57.94 43.25 -1.34
C LEU A 868 -56.83 43.30 -2.40
N HIS A 869 -56.96 44.17 -3.40
CA HIS A 869 -55.94 44.38 -4.42
C HIS A 869 -54.63 44.96 -3.85
N GLU A 870 -54.72 45.91 -2.92
CA GLU A 870 -53.57 46.52 -2.26
C GLU A 870 -52.86 45.51 -1.33
N GLY A 871 -53.63 44.71 -0.57
CA GLY A 871 -53.11 43.58 0.21
C GLY A 871 -52.40 42.54 -0.66
N LEU A 872 -53.02 42.11 -1.76
CA LEU A 872 -52.44 41.13 -2.69
C LEU A 872 -51.19 41.67 -3.40
N ASN A 873 -51.15 42.97 -3.74
CA ASN A 873 -49.93 43.60 -4.28
C ASN A 873 -48.79 43.57 -3.26
N ASN A 874 -49.08 43.88 -2.00
CA ASN A 874 -48.10 43.82 -0.91
C ASN A 874 -47.59 42.39 -0.66
N GLU A 875 -48.44 41.36 -0.84
CA GLU A 875 -48.01 39.95 -0.82
C GLU A 875 -47.11 39.60 -2.02
N TYR A 876 -47.45 40.05 -3.23
CA TYR A 876 -46.60 39.85 -4.41
C TYR A 876 -45.23 40.54 -4.27
N GLU A 877 -45.16 41.75 -3.71
CA GLU A 877 -43.90 42.45 -3.47
C GLU A 877 -43.05 41.74 -2.40
N LYS A 878 -43.65 41.27 -1.29
CA LYS A 878 -42.96 40.44 -0.29
C LYS A 878 -42.39 39.16 -0.91
N LEU A 879 -43.20 38.40 -1.66
CA LEU A 879 -42.78 37.18 -2.35
C LEU A 879 -41.66 37.45 -3.38
N LEU A 880 -41.65 38.63 -4.02
CA LEU A 880 -40.60 39.02 -4.97
C LEU A 880 -39.28 39.35 -4.26
N VAL A 881 -39.33 39.99 -3.08
CA VAL A 881 -38.16 40.20 -2.21
C VAL A 881 -37.62 38.86 -1.70
N GLU A 882 -38.49 38.00 -1.16
CA GLU A 882 -38.13 36.65 -0.70
C GLU A 882 -37.46 35.84 -1.81
N ARG A 883 -38.00 35.88 -3.04
CA ARG A 883 -37.41 35.20 -4.20
C ARG A 883 -35.99 35.68 -4.49
N GLU A 884 -35.73 36.99 -4.39
CA GLU A 884 -34.39 37.53 -4.62
C GLU A 884 -33.40 37.21 -3.48
N VAL A 885 -33.88 37.10 -2.23
CA VAL A 885 -33.10 36.58 -1.09
C VAL A 885 -32.76 35.10 -1.26
N VAL A 886 -33.73 34.25 -1.64
CA VAL A 886 -33.48 32.83 -1.96
C VAL A 886 -32.51 32.69 -3.15
N LYS A 887 -32.53 33.65 -4.08
CA LYS A 887 -31.61 33.74 -5.24
C LYS A 887 -30.26 34.41 -4.91
N SER A 888 -30.05 35.00 -3.74
CA SER A 888 -28.71 35.28 -3.21
C SER A 888 -28.17 34.07 -2.47
N THR A 889 -28.91 33.50 -1.51
CA THR A 889 -28.44 32.34 -0.72
C THR A 889 -28.14 31.11 -1.59
N LEU A 890 -28.94 30.81 -2.62
CA LEU A 890 -28.64 29.75 -3.60
C LEU A 890 -27.35 30.03 -4.40
N ARG A 891 -27.00 31.29 -4.60
CA ARG A 891 -25.75 31.73 -5.25
C ARG A 891 -24.55 31.52 -4.33
N ASP A 892 -24.72 31.83 -3.06
CA ASP A 892 -23.68 31.75 -2.04
C ASP A 892 -23.38 30.30 -1.70
N VAL A 893 -24.40 29.47 -1.45
CA VAL A 893 -24.28 28.00 -1.32
C VAL A 893 -23.66 27.36 -2.57
N LYS A 894 -23.95 27.87 -3.77
CA LYS A 894 -23.31 27.39 -5.02
C LYS A 894 -21.84 27.80 -5.14
N ASN A 895 -21.43 28.91 -4.53
CA ASN A 895 -20.03 29.32 -4.44
C ASN A 895 -19.28 28.52 -3.36
N GLU A 896 -19.88 28.32 -2.19
CA GLU A 896 -19.36 27.46 -1.12
C GLU A 896 -19.19 26.01 -1.62
N ALA A 897 -20.21 25.44 -2.26
CA ALA A 897 -20.15 24.13 -2.88
C ALA A 897 -19.19 24.06 -4.10
N ARG A 898 -18.64 25.19 -4.58
CA ARG A 898 -17.49 25.21 -5.50
C ARG A 898 -16.18 25.19 -4.70
N ALA A 899 -16.01 26.11 -3.75
CA ALA A 899 -14.82 26.19 -2.90
C ALA A 899 -14.54 24.87 -2.16
N LEU A 900 -15.56 24.23 -1.59
CA LEU A 900 -15.45 22.91 -0.98
C LEU A 900 -14.92 21.86 -1.96
N ARG A 901 -15.42 21.84 -3.21
CA ARG A 901 -14.90 20.94 -4.27
C ARG A 901 -13.44 21.21 -4.61
N GLU A 902 -13.05 22.48 -4.71
CA GLU A 902 -11.66 22.89 -4.96
C GLU A 902 -10.75 22.47 -3.79
N THR A 903 -11.21 22.58 -2.54
CA THR A 903 -10.47 22.06 -1.38
C THR A 903 -10.40 20.53 -1.35
N CYS A 904 -11.47 19.80 -1.70
CA CYS A 904 -11.43 18.35 -1.83
C CYS A 904 -10.44 17.90 -2.91
N GLN A 905 -10.45 18.53 -4.09
CA GLN A 905 -9.48 18.24 -5.16
C GLN A 905 -8.04 18.54 -4.72
N SER A 906 -7.81 19.61 -3.95
CA SER A 906 -6.49 19.92 -3.36
C SER A 906 -6.05 18.87 -2.33
N LEU A 907 -6.98 18.36 -1.50
CA LEU A 907 -6.71 17.31 -0.52
C LEU A 907 -6.50 15.93 -1.18
N GLU A 908 -7.23 15.60 -2.25
CA GLU A 908 -6.99 14.42 -3.09
C GLU A 908 -5.61 14.46 -3.75
N ALA A 909 -5.22 15.62 -4.30
CA ALA A 909 -3.89 15.81 -4.88
C ALA A 909 -2.78 15.64 -3.84
N LYS A 910 -2.96 16.20 -2.62
CA LYS A 910 -2.04 16.00 -1.49
C LYS A 910 -1.99 14.55 -1.03
N ASN A 911 -3.12 13.84 -0.96
CA ASN A 911 -3.13 12.40 -0.62
C ASN A 911 -2.38 11.58 -1.68
N LYS A 912 -2.57 11.84 -2.97
CA LYS A 912 -1.82 11.18 -4.05
C LYS A 912 -0.31 11.44 -3.94
N ALA A 913 0.10 12.68 -3.63
CA ALA A 913 1.50 13.02 -3.40
C ALA A 913 2.10 12.31 -2.18
N LEU A 914 1.40 12.31 -1.04
CA LEU A 914 1.82 11.60 0.19
C LEU A 914 1.84 10.08 0.00
N GLN A 915 0.94 9.52 -0.81
CA GLN A 915 0.94 8.11 -1.15
C GLN A 915 2.14 7.75 -2.04
N ALA A 916 2.46 8.56 -3.05
CA ALA A 916 3.67 8.38 -3.85
C ALA A 916 4.94 8.50 -2.99
N GLU A 917 5.00 9.48 -2.07
CA GLU A 917 6.10 9.61 -1.11
C GLU A 917 6.23 8.35 -0.24
N ARG A 918 5.12 7.86 0.34
CA ARG A 918 5.08 6.60 1.10
C ARG A 918 5.58 5.41 0.28
N GLU A 919 5.22 5.30 -0.99
CA GLU A 919 5.68 4.24 -1.89
C GLU A 919 7.18 4.36 -2.18
N THR A 920 7.73 5.58 -2.37
CA THR A 920 9.18 5.78 -2.47
C THR A 920 9.92 5.47 -1.17
N LEU A 921 9.35 5.78 0.00
CA LEU A 921 9.92 5.43 1.31
C LEU A 921 9.93 3.91 1.54
N ILE A 922 8.90 3.19 1.09
CA ILE A 922 8.88 1.71 1.07
C ILE A 922 9.95 1.17 0.11
N GLY A 923 10.13 1.77 -1.07
CA GLY A 923 11.21 1.44 -2.00
C GLY A 923 12.60 1.64 -1.37
N ASN A 924 12.85 2.81 -0.79
CA ASN A 924 14.09 3.14 -0.11
C ASN A 924 14.38 2.20 1.07
N THR A 925 13.34 1.80 1.82
CA THR A 925 13.47 0.82 2.92
C THR A 925 13.89 -0.56 2.41
N LYS A 926 13.32 -1.02 1.28
CA LYS A 926 13.73 -2.27 0.63
C LYS A 926 15.17 -2.18 0.12
N SER A 927 15.56 -1.10 -0.55
CA SER A 927 16.93 -0.87 -1.01
C SER A 927 17.93 -0.84 0.15
N LEU A 928 17.60 -0.17 1.26
CA LEU A 928 18.44 -0.12 2.46
C LEU A 928 18.57 -1.49 3.13
N SER A 929 17.50 -2.31 3.12
CA SER A 929 17.56 -3.72 3.54
C SER A 929 18.49 -4.56 2.65
N ASN A 930 18.44 -4.35 1.33
CA ASN A 930 19.32 -5.03 0.38
C ASN A 930 20.79 -4.66 0.61
N LEU A 931 21.11 -3.35 0.73
CA LEU A 931 22.47 -2.89 1.04
C LEU A 931 22.98 -3.42 2.39
N ARG A 932 22.10 -3.55 3.41
CA ARG A 932 22.47 -4.21 4.68
C ARG A 932 22.81 -5.69 4.49
N GLY A 933 22.07 -6.39 3.64
CA GLY A 933 22.34 -7.79 3.27
C GLY A 933 23.66 -7.94 2.50
N GLU A 934 23.92 -7.07 1.53
CA GLU A 934 25.18 -7.03 0.76
C GLU A 934 26.38 -6.69 1.65
N HIS A 935 26.24 -5.70 2.52
CA HIS A 935 27.28 -5.37 3.51
C HIS A 935 27.54 -6.52 4.49
N SER A 936 26.52 -7.30 4.87
CA SER A 936 26.73 -8.52 5.68
C SER A 936 27.50 -9.58 4.89
N LYS A 937 27.11 -9.87 3.65
CA LYS A 937 27.84 -10.81 2.77
C LYS A 937 29.29 -10.39 2.60
N LEU A 938 29.54 -9.13 2.24
CA LEU A 938 30.89 -8.59 2.06
C LEU A 938 31.73 -8.66 3.36
N LYS A 939 31.11 -8.48 4.53
CA LYS A 939 31.76 -8.66 5.83
C LYS A 939 32.13 -10.12 6.12
N ASP A 940 31.30 -11.06 5.69
CA ASP A 940 31.58 -12.49 5.80
C ASP A 940 32.60 -12.96 4.75
N ASP A 941 32.58 -12.43 3.54
CA ASP A 941 33.63 -12.62 2.53
C ASP A 941 34.98 -12.05 3.01
N PHE A 942 34.98 -10.89 3.69
CA PHE A 942 36.19 -10.33 4.29
C PHE A 942 36.72 -11.19 5.44
N ARG A 943 35.83 -11.76 6.27
CA ARG A 943 36.20 -12.76 7.29
C ARG A 943 36.80 -14.02 6.64
N ASN A 944 36.17 -14.55 5.59
CA ASN A 944 36.64 -15.71 4.86
C ASN A 944 38.03 -15.46 4.25
N LEU A 945 38.21 -14.34 3.54
CA LEU A 945 39.48 -13.92 2.95
C LEU A 945 40.56 -13.70 4.01
N PHE A 946 40.22 -13.11 5.17
CA PHE A 946 41.15 -12.95 6.29
C PHE A 946 41.61 -14.31 6.85
N THR A 947 40.69 -15.25 7.08
CA THR A 947 41.07 -16.60 7.55
C THR A 947 41.87 -17.39 6.51
N ALA A 948 41.57 -17.23 5.22
CA ALA A 948 42.37 -17.81 4.13
C ALA A 948 43.78 -17.19 4.08
N THR A 949 43.89 -15.88 4.33
CA THR A 949 45.18 -15.16 4.40
C THR A 949 46.02 -15.63 5.59
N GLU A 950 45.43 -15.83 6.78
CA GLU A 950 46.14 -16.39 7.93
C GLU A 950 46.55 -17.86 7.74
N LYS A 951 45.71 -18.68 7.08
CA LYS A 951 46.11 -20.04 6.65
C LYS A 951 47.31 -19.99 5.72
N LEU A 952 47.28 -19.18 4.67
CA LEU A 952 48.40 -19.02 3.73
C LEU A 952 49.67 -18.48 4.41
N LYS A 953 49.55 -17.58 5.39
CA LYS A 953 50.67 -17.14 6.24
C LYS A 953 51.22 -18.24 7.15
N SER A 954 50.40 -19.22 7.56
CA SER A 954 50.87 -20.38 8.32
C SER A 954 51.57 -21.38 7.39
N GLU A 955 50.99 -21.69 6.23
CA GLU A 955 51.57 -22.55 5.20
C GLU A 955 52.91 -21.99 4.69
N TYR A 956 53.00 -20.68 4.44
CA TYR A 956 54.26 -20.02 4.07
C TYR A 956 55.33 -20.10 5.16
N ARG A 957 54.95 -19.98 6.44
CA ARG A 957 55.90 -20.15 7.57
C ARG A 957 56.40 -21.58 7.67
N ASN A 958 55.50 -22.57 7.56
CA ASN A 958 55.85 -23.99 7.56
C ASN A 958 56.79 -24.31 6.38
N LEU A 959 56.46 -23.86 5.17
CA LEU A 959 57.30 -24.05 3.98
C LEU A 959 58.66 -23.34 4.10
N GLN A 960 58.74 -22.19 4.79
CA GLN A 960 60.01 -21.53 5.08
C GLN A 960 60.85 -22.31 6.13
N GLU A 961 60.19 -23.01 7.06
CA GLU A 961 60.85 -23.91 8.01
C GLU A 961 61.32 -25.20 7.32
N ASP A 962 60.50 -25.81 6.48
CA ASP A 962 60.88 -26.93 5.61
C ASP A 962 62.05 -26.56 4.68
N TYR A 963 62.07 -25.34 4.13
CA TYR A 963 63.21 -24.86 3.35
C TYR A 963 64.49 -24.73 4.19
N LYS A 964 64.40 -24.24 5.44
CA LYS A 964 65.55 -24.20 6.36
C LYS A 964 66.03 -25.61 6.68
N ASN A 965 65.12 -26.54 6.97
CA ASN A 965 65.42 -27.93 7.29
C ASN A 965 66.10 -28.63 6.10
N ASN A 966 65.52 -28.55 4.90
CA ASN A 966 66.11 -29.09 3.68
C ASN A 966 67.46 -28.42 3.34
N LYS A 967 67.65 -27.14 3.63
CA LYS A 967 68.95 -26.45 3.46
C LYS A 967 70.01 -26.93 4.45
N MET A 968 69.65 -27.13 5.73
CA MET A 968 70.56 -27.72 6.72
C MET A 968 70.94 -29.14 6.31
N GLU A 969 69.98 -29.92 5.80
CA GLU A 969 70.21 -31.30 5.37
C GLU A 969 71.02 -31.38 4.07
N THR A 970 70.81 -30.44 3.13
CA THR A 970 71.67 -30.27 1.94
C THR A 970 73.10 -29.95 2.34
N ASN A 971 73.31 -29.05 3.32
CA ASN A 971 74.63 -28.75 3.86
C ASN A 971 75.25 -29.98 4.54
N ARG A 972 74.47 -30.76 5.29
CA ARG A 972 74.93 -32.01 5.96
C ARG A 972 75.35 -33.08 4.94
N LEU A 973 74.57 -33.24 3.86
CA LEU A 973 74.90 -34.15 2.76
C LEU A 973 76.12 -33.66 1.96
N SER A 974 76.26 -32.35 1.75
CA SER A 974 77.44 -31.75 1.10
C SER A 974 78.70 -31.94 1.94
N LEU A 975 78.63 -31.75 3.26
CA LEU A 975 79.74 -32.08 4.17
C LEU A 975 80.13 -33.55 4.03
N LYS A 976 79.15 -34.47 4.14
CA LYS A 976 79.39 -35.91 3.99
C LYS A 976 79.97 -36.28 2.61
N GLN A 977 79.58 -35.58 1.55
CA GLN A 977 80.17 -35.74 0.22
C GLN A 977 81.64 -35.29 0.18
N THR A 978 81.99 -34.18 0.86
CA THR A 978 83.39 -33.76 0.98
C THR A 978 84.23 -34.70 1.85
N GLU A 979 83.65 -35.27 2.90
CA GLU A 979 84.27 -36.30 3.75
C GLU A 979 84.59 -37.56 2.92
N THR A 980 83.60 -38.15 2.23
CA THR A 980 83.81 -39.36 1.42
C THR A 980 84.69 -39.11 0.20
N ASN A 981 84.69 -37.90 -0.38
CA ASN A 981 85.65 -37.53 -1.43
C ASN A 981 87.08 -37.39 -0.88
N GLY A 982 87.24 -36.92 0.37
CA GLY A 982 88.54 -36.93 1.06
C GLY A 982 89.04 -38.35 1.35
N GLU A 983 88.15 -39.25 1.79
CA GLU A 983 88.47 -40.67 1.93
C GLU A 983 88.88 -41.30 0.59
N LEU A 984 88.19 -40.97 -0.50
CA LEU A 984 88.52 -41.44 -1.85
C LEU A 984 89.91 -40.98 -2.29
N VAL A 985 90.25 -39.69 -2.14
CA VAL A 985 91.60 -39.18 -2.46
C VAL A 985 92.68 -39.89 -1.64
N LEU A 986 92.42 -40.20 -0.36
CA LEU A 986 93.36 -41.01 0.46
C LEU A 986 93.46 -42.48 -0.01
N LYS A 987 92.44 -43.03 -0.69
CA LYS A 987 92.57 -44.32 -1.39
C LYS A 987 93.38 -44.19 -2.67
N ASP A 988 93.16 -43.14 -3.47
CA ASP A 988 93.88 -42.91 -4.72
C ASP A 988 95.37 -42.64 -4.47
N GLU A 989 95.73 -41.84 -3.47
CA GLU A 989 97.12 -41.68 -2.99
C GLU A 989 97.72 -43.02 -2.55
N ARG A 990 96.93 -43.89 -1.89
CA ARG A 990 97.39 -45.22 -1.49
C ARG A 990 97.56 -46.16 -2.69
N CYS A 991 96.72 -46.07 -3.71
CA CYS A 991 96.87 -46.78 -4.98
C CYS A 991 98.14 -46.32 -5.70
N ALA A 992 98.34 -45.01 -5.88
CA ALA A 992 99.54 -44.45 -6.51
C ALA A 992 100.84 -44.83 -5.75
N TYR A 993 100.80 -44.89 -4.42
CA TYR A 993 101.93 -45.42 -3.63
C TYR A 993 102.20 -46.91 -3.91
N LEU A 994 101.15 -47.72 -4.05
CA LEU A 994 101.29 -49.15 -4.38
C LEU A 994 101.78 -49.34 -5.83
N GLU A 995 101.34 -48.52 -6.78
CA GLU A 995 101.86 -48.48 -8.15
C GLU A 995 103.34 -48.06 -8.19
N PHE A 996 103.77 -47.13 -7.33
CA PHE A 996 105.18 -46.78 -7.18
C PHE A 996 106.02 -47.94 -6.63
N GLU A 997 105.56 -48.62 -5.57
CA GLU A 997 106.25 -49.82 -5.06
C GLU A 997 106.24 -50.99 -6.06
N LEU A 998 105.16 -51.16 -6.84
CA LEU A 998 105.11 -52.12 -7.95
C LEU A 998 106.10 -51.75 -9.07
N SER A 999 106.21 -50.48 -9.43
CA SER A 999 107.15 -49.99 -10.45
C SER A 999 108.61 -50.19 -10.00
N LYS A 1000 108.90 -49.90 -8.74
CA LYS A 1000 110.19 -50.14 -8.06
C LYS A 1000 110.53 -51.63 -7.95
N LEU A 1001 109.53 -52.49 -7.71
CA LEU A 1001 109.69 -53.94 -7.74
C LEU A 1001 109.94 -54.44 -9.17
N ASN A 1002 109.23 -53.92 -10.17
CA ASN A 1002 109.44 -54.25 -11.58
C ASN A 1002 110.85 -53.82 -12.04
N GLN A 1003 111.31 -52.62 -11.70
CA GLN A 1003 112.68 -52.18 -11.97
C GLN A 1003 113.72 -53.10 -11.31
N ARG A 1004 113.43 -53.63 -10.11
CA ARG A 1004 114.29 -54.65 -9.47
C ARG A 1004 114.26 -55.98 -10.21
N CYS A 1005 113.12 -56.40 -10.75
CA CYS A 1005 113.01 -57.57 -11.62
C CYS A 1005 113.78 -57.36 -12.94
N GLU A 1006 113.71 -56.18 -13.55
CA GLU A 1006 114.48 -55.83 -14.75
C GLU A 1006 115.99 -55.82 -14.49
N MET A 1007 116.45 -55.26 -13.36
CA MET A 1007 117.86 -55.36 -12.95
C MET A 1007 118.29 -56.81 -12.71
N LEU A 1008 117.43 -57.65 -12.13
CA LEU A 1008 117.72 -59.08 -11.95
C LEU A 1008 117.74 -59.85 -13.28
N LEU A 1009 116.87 -59.50 -14.24
CA LEU A 1009 116.89 -60.05 -15.60
C LEU A 1009 118.16 -59.62 -16.36
N GLN A 1010 118.55 -58.35 -16.27
CA GLN A 1010 119.82 -57.87 -16.82
C GLN A 1010 121.01 -58.60 -16.19
N MET A 1011 121.08 -58.68 -14.86
CA MET A 1011 122.12 -59.41 -14.14
C MET A 1011 122.17 -60.89 -14.53
N ASN A 1012 121.01 -61.56 -14.65
CA ASN A 1012 120.95 -62.96 -15.08
C ASN A 1012 121.37 -63.13 -16.54
N SER A 1013 121.02 -62.21 -17.44
CA SER A 1013 121.53 -62.21 -18.82
C SER A 1013 123.04 -61.96 -18.90
N GLY A 1014 123.59 -61.16 -17.98
CA GLY A 1014 125.02 -61.00 -17.75
C GLY A 1014 125.67 -62.30 -17.30
N LEU A 1015 125.12 -62.94 -16.27
CA LEU A 1015 125.59 -64.25 -15.79
C LEU A 1015 125.49 -65.35 -16.84
N ASP A 1016 124.49 -65.34 -17.73
CA ASP A 1016 124.43 -66.28 -18.87
C ASP A 1016 125.41 -65.90 -20.00
N ASN A 1017 125.81 -64.63 -20.15
CA ASN A 1017 126.93 -64.23 -21.03
C ASN A 1017 128.27 -64.69 -20.44
N ASP A 1018 128.49 -64.46 -19.14
CA ASP A 1018 129.70 -64.85 -18.41
C ASP A 1018 129.82 -66.38 -18.35
N ARG A 1019 128.71 -67.10 -18.15
CA ARG A 1019 128.64 -68.56 -18.24
C ARG A 1019 128.98 -69.08 -19.64
N ARG A 1020 128.54 -68.39 -20.70
CA ARG A 1020 128.95 -68.73 -22.08
C ARG A 1020 130.45 -68.50 -22.27
N SER A 1021 130.96 -67.32 -21.92
CA SER A 1021 132.39 -67.00 -21.95
C SER A 1021 133.22 -67.99 -21.12
N LEU A 1022 132.75 -68.41 -19.94
CA LEU A 1022 133.41 -69.39 -19.10
C LEU A 1022 133.34 -70.80 -19.69
N MET A 1023 132.25 -71.18 -20.37
CA MET A 1023 132.19 -72.43 -21.14
C MET A 1023 133.14 -72.41 -22.35
N ASP A 1024 133.33 -71.26 -23.00
CA ASP A 1024 134.33 -71.09 -24.05
C ASP A 1024 135.76 -71.23 -23.48
N HIS A 1025 136.04 -70.59 -22.33
CA HIS A 1025 137.31 -70.75 -21.62
C HIS A 1025 137.54 -72.17 -21.09
N VAL A 1026 136.50 -72.87 -20.60
CA VAL A 1026 136.58 -74.28 -20.19
C VAL A 1026 136.80 -75.18 -21.40
N SER A 1027 136.23 -74.87 -22.56
CA SER A 1027 136.49 -75.60 -23.80
C SER A 1027 137.93 -75.42 -24.28
N LEU A 1028 138.47 -74.19 -24.20
CA LEU A 1028 139.88 -73.88 -24.47
C LEU A 1028 140.81 -74.58 -23.47
N LEU A 1029 140.49 -74.54 -22.18
CA LEU A 1029 141.28 -75.17 -21.12
C LEU A 1029 141.22 -76.70 -21.23
N LEU A 1030 140.08 -77.30 -21.62
CA LEU A 1030 139.98 -78.73 -21.91
C LEU A 1030 140.86 -79.14 -23.09
N SER A 1031 141.01 -78.29 -24.11
CA SER A 1031 141.97 -78.51 -25.20
C SER A 1031 143.40 -78.54 -24.66
N GLN A 1032 143.80 -77.54 -23.86
CA GLN A 1032 145.12 -77.47 -23.23
C GLN A 1032 145.38 -78.61 -22.22
N TYR A 1033 144.35 -79.04 -21.50
CA TYR A 1033 144.43 -80.18 -20.57
C TYR A 1033 144.54 -81.50 -21.34
N HIS A 1034 144.00 -81.60 -22.55
CA HIS A 1034 144.25 -82.75 -23.43
C HIS A 1034 145.73 -82.81 -23.84
N GLU A 1035 146.29 -81.69 -24.31
CA GLU A 1035 147.71 -81.57 -24.68
C GLU A 1035 148.65 -81.89 -23.50
N LEU A 1036 148.37 -81.31 -22.32
CA LEU A 1036 149.17 -81.52 -21.11
C LEU A 1036 148.99 -82.93 -20.50
N LEU A 1037 147.81 -83.54 -20.62
CA LEU A 1037 147.58 -84.91 -20.17
C LEU A 1037 148.35 -85.92 -21.04
N THR A 1038 148.44 -85.71 -22.36
CA THR A 1038 149.38 -86.50 -23.19
C THR A 1038 150.81 -86.35 -22.67
N HIS A 1039 151.27 -85.11 -22.45
CA HIS A 1039 152.64 -84.85 -22.02
C HIS A 1039 152.97 -85.43 -20.63
N SER A 1040 152.02 -85.43 -19.69
CA SER A 1040 152.19 -85.98 -18.34
C SER A 1040 152.06 -87.51 -18.25
N LEU A 1041 151.44 -88.16 -19.24
CA LEU A 1041 151.43 -89.62 -19.32
C LEU A 1041 152.82 -90.13 -19.71
N ASP A 1042 153.48 -89.47 -20.66
CA ASP A 1042 154.85 -89.78 -21.09
C ASP A 1042 155.86 -89.63 -19.92
N ASP A 1043 155.82 -88.51 -19.18
CA ASP A 1043 156.64 -88.29 -17.98
C ASP A 1043 156.41 -89.36 -16.89
N LYS A 1044 155.20 -89.90 -16.77
CA LYS A 1044 154.87 -90.90 -15.76
C LYS A 1044 155.47 -92.28 -16.09
N GLU A 1045 155.62 -92.63 -17.36
CA GLU A 1045 156.38 -93.83 -17.75
C GLU A 1045 157.87 -93.70 -17.38
N HIS A 1046 158.43 -92.48 -17.47
CA HIS A 1046 159.81 -92.22 -17.04
C HIS A 1046 160.01 -92.44 -15.52
N TYR A 1047 159.24 -91.76 -14.65
CA TYR A 1047 159.47 -91.84 -13.19
C TYR A 1047 159.17 -93.22 -12.57
N HIS A 1048 158.19 -93.97 -13.09
CA HIS A 1048 157.90 -95.31 -12.56
C HIS A 1048 159.05 -96.31 -12.82
N MET A 1049 159.89 -96.03 -13.83
CA MET A 1049 161.13 -96.77 -14.09
C MET A 1049 162.17 -96.57 -12.98
N GLU A 1050 162.16 -95.42 -12.31
CA GLU A 1050 163.19 -94.94 -11.39
C GLU A 1050 162.91 -95.29 -9.91
N GLU A 1051 161.66 -95.14 -9.45
CA GLU A 1051 161.22 -95.52 -8.09
C GLU A 1051 161.50 -97.01 -7.78
N LYS A 1052 161.27 -97.86 -8.78
CA LYS A 1052 161.57 -99.29 -8.76
C LYS A 1052 163.04 -99.57 -8.42
N LEU A 1053 163.95 -98.74 -8.93
CA LEU A 1053 165.41 -98.86 -8.82
C LEU A 1053 165.93 -98.47 -7.43
N PHE A 1054 165.19 -97.63 -6.69
CA PHE A 1054 165.47 -97.29 -5.29
C PHE A 1054 164.86 -98.28 -4.29
N THR A 1055 163.67 -98.82 -4.58
CA THR A 1055 162.97 -99.76 -3.69
C THR A 1055 163.81 -101.01 -3.38
N ASP A 1056 164.54 -101.52 -4.38
CA ASP A 1056 165.41 -102.69 -4.22
C ASP A 1056 166.64 -102.42 -3.33
N LYS A 1057 167.12 -101.18 -3.22
CA LYS A 1057 168.22 -100.81 -2.29
C LYS A 1057 167.79 -100.86 -0.83
N VAL A 1058 166.61 -100.33 -0.50
CA VAL A 1058 166.12 -100.25 0.89
C VAL A 1058 165.89 -101.65 1.48
N ASN A 1059 165.31 -102.56 0.69
CA ASN A 1059 165.07 -103.96 1.09
C ASN A 1059 166.35 -104.74 1.48
N ASN A 1060 167.53 -104.28 1.03
CA ASN A 1060 168.80 -104.92 1.33
C ASN A 1060 169.35 -104.55 2.73
N LEU A 1061 169.07 -103.33 3.20
CA LEU A 1061 169.54 -102.83 4.50
C LEU A 1061 168.77 -103.43 5.69
N CYS A 1062 167.44 -103.55 5.58
CA CYS A 1062 166.59 -104.09 6.65
C CYS A 1062 167.01 -105.52 7.08
N ARG A 1063 167.46 -106.34 6.12
CA ARG A 1063 167.91 -107.73 6.34
C ARG A 1063 169.21 -107.85 7.15
N GLN A 1064 169.97 -106.76 7.31
CA GLN A 1064 171.20 -106.76 8.12
C GLN A 1064 170.91 -106.47 9.60
N LYS A 1065 169.89 -105.64 9.89
CA LYS A 1065 169.45 -105.33 11.26
C LYS A 1065 168.92 -106.57 11.99
N GLU A 1066 168.05 -107.32 11.33
CA GLU A 1066 167.31 -108.46 11.90
C GLU A 1066 168.23 -109.51 12.57
N LYS A 1067 169.42 -109.75 12.01
CA LYS A 1067 170.38 -110.76 12.50
C LYS A 1067 171.25 -110.33 13.69
N LEU A 1068 171.22 -109.06 14.10
CA LEU A 1068 171.86 -108.61 15.34
C LEU A 1068 170.93 -108.76 16.55
N GLU A 1069 169.63 -108.65 16.34
CA GLU A 1069 168.62 -108.69 17.41
C GLU A 1069 168.42 -110.13 17.95
N GLU A 1070 168.54 -111.15 17.10
CA GLU A 1070 168.44 -112.57 17.53
C GLU A 1070 169.51 -112.97 18.57
N LYS A 1071 170.72 -112.39 18.52
CA LYS A 1071 171.83 -112.77 19.43
C LYS A 1071 171.68 -112.32 20.88
N ILE A 1072 170.73 -111.45 21.20
CA ILE A 1072 170.57 -110.88 22.55
C ILE A 1072 169.50 -111.63 23.37
N MET A 1073 168.59 -112.37 22.72
CA MET A 1073 167.49 -113.07 23.41
C MET A 1073 167.85 -114.44 24.00
N GLU A 1074 169.09 -114.92 23.80
CA GLU A 1074 169.65 -116.19 24.29
C GLU A 1074 169.38 -116.47 25.78
N HIS A 1075 169.40 -115.44 26.64
CA HIS A 1075 169.71 -115.63 28.06
C HIS A 1075 168.51 -115.91 29.00
N TYR A 1076 167.27 -115.60 28.62
CA TYR A 1076 166.21 -115.30 29.61
C TYR A 1076 164.98 -116.22 29.70
N ARG A 1077 164.86 -117.30 28.92
CA ARG A 1077 163.67 -118.19 29.07
C ARG A 1077 163.93 -119.67 28.74
N LYS A 1078 164.49 -120.38 29.73
CA LYS A 1078 164.48 -121.85 29.75
C LYS A 1078 163.02 -122.37 29.81
N LEU A 1079 162.74 -123.47 29.08
CA LEU A 1079 161.51 -124.30 29.00
C LEU A 1079 160.35 -123.85 28.02
N GLU A 1080 160.42 -124.33 26.74
CA GLU A 1080 159.33 -124.82 25.80
C GLU A 1080 158.48 -123.81 24.86
N SER A 1081 158.40 -123.92 23.45
CA SER A 1081 157.82 -122.96 22.37
C SER A 1081 157.33 -123.59 20.96
N CYS A 1082 156.91 -123.07 19.72
CA CYS A 1082 156.89 -121.84 18.77
C CYS A 1082 155.69 -121.89 17.65
N SER A 1083 155.37 -121.29 16.43
CA SER A 1083 155.87 -120.56 15.14
C SER A 1083 154.77 -119.63 14.38
N MET A 1084 154.50 -119.23 13.07
CA MET A 1084 154.75 -119.49 11.56
C MET A 1084 154.30 -118.32 10.50
N LYS A 1085 154.18 -118.45 9.10
CA LYS A 1085 153.99 -117.34 8.00
C LYS A 1085 153.08 -117.58 6.65
N LYS A 1086 153.04 -116.74 5.52
CA LYS A 1086 151.95 -116.58 4.40
C LYS A 1086 152.31 -116.15 2.85
N LYS A 1087 151.39 -116.03 1.80
CA LYS A 1087 151.59 -115.80 0.26
C LYS A 1087 150.37 -115.27 -0.71
N GLY A 1088 150.51 -114.79 -2.02
CA GLY A 1088 149.45 -114.48 -3.13
C GLY A 1088 149.84 -113.88 -4.59
N PHE A 1089 148.99 -113.80 -5.72
CA PHE A 1089 149.24 -113.22 -7.15
C PHE A 1089 148.09 -113.20 -8.33
N GLY A 1090 148.11 -112.36 -9.46
CA GLY A 1090 147.47 -112.55 -10.88
C GLY A 1090 146.82 -111.38 -11.82
N ALA A 1091 146.82 -111.35 -13.22
CA ALA A 1091 146.08 -110.37 -14.21
C ALA A 1091 146.12 -110.47 -15.84
N SER A 1092 145.23 -109.77 -16.68
CA SER A 1092 145.37 -109.07 -18.09
C SER A 1092 144.73 -109.45 -19.56
N PHE A 1093 144.48 -108.46 -20.51
CA PHE A 1093 144.45 -108.37 -22.08
C PHE A 1093 143.29 -107.71 -23.04
N VAL A 1094 143.42 -107.56 -24.43
CA VAL A 1094 143.02 -106.36 -25.36
C VAL A 1094 142.43 -106.50 -26.87
N ARG A 1095 141.69 -105.47 -27.49
CA ARG A 1095 141.68 -104.88 -28.95
C ARG A 1095 140.41 -104.88 -29.96
N ARG A 1096 140.03 -103.78 -30.76
CA ARG A 1096 139.43 -103.74 -32.20
C ARG A 1096 138.91 -102.38 -32.94
N VAL A 1097 139.41 -102.06 -34.17
CA VAL A 1097 138.89 -101.54 -35.55
C VAL A 1097 137.73 -100.51 -35.94
N ARG A 1098 138.06 -99.43 -36.71
CA ARG A 1098 137.55 -98.71 -37.98
C ARG A 1098 136.05 -98.49 -38.44
N LYS A 1099 135.63 -97.24 -38.84
CA LYS A 1099 134.86 -96.83 -40.10
C LYS A 1099 134.86 -95.28 -40.37
N ALA A 1100 134.39 -94.77 -41.53
CA ALA A 1100 134.68 -93.42 -42.13
C ALA A 1100 133.45 -92.62 -42.67
N GLY A 1101 133.65 -91.32 -43.03
CA GLY A 1101 132.82 -90.52 -43.97
C GLY A 1101 132.62 -89.03 -43.62
N SER A 1102 132.78 -88.08 -44.56
CA SER A 1102 132.77 -86.61 -44.30
C SER A 1102 132.00 -85.74 -45.32
N GLU A 1103 131.39 -84.66 -44.80
CA GLU A 1103 131.01 -83.32 -45.37
C GLU A 1103 130.69 -83.07 -46.86
N LEU A 1104 129.63 -82.26 -47.12
CA LEU A 1104 129.73 -80.99 -47.88
C LEU A 1104 128.44 -80.10 -47.78
N LEU A 1105 128.43 -78.95 -48.45
CA LEU A 1105 127.60 -77.75 -48.17
C LEU A 1105 126.43 -77.46 -49.15
N ASN A 1106 125.51 -76.60 -48.67
CA ASN A 1106 124.90 -75.43 -49.36
C ASN A 1106 123.47 -75.48 -50.01
N LYS A 1107 122.64 -74.50 -49.61
CA LYS A 1107 121.63 -73.72 -50.39
C LYS A 1107 120.30 -74.35 -50.92
N ASN A 1108 119.19 -73.83 -50.35
CA ASN A 1108 118.10 -73.04 -51.01
C ASN A 1108 116.67 -73.62 -51.18
N ARG A 1109 115.66 -72.77 -50.88
CA ARG A 1109 114.21 -72.77 -51.23
C ARG A 1109 113.22 -73.86 -50.72
N ARG A 1110 112.08 -73.33 -50.20
CA ARG A 1110 110.68 -73.87 -50.10
C ARG A 1110 110.33 -74.90 -49.00
N SER A 1111 109.06 -74.76 -48.57
CA SER A 1111 108.13 -75.76 -48.00
C SER A 1111 107.97 -75.90 -46.48
N TRP A 1112 106.76 -75.55 -46.02
CA TRP A 1112 105.88 -76.16 -45.00
C TRP A 1112 106.39 -77.35 -44.15
N ALA A 1113 106.21 -77.25 -42.82
CA ALA A 1113 105.44 -78.19 -41.96
C ALA A 1113 105.17 -77.56 -40.56
N GLU A 1114 104.35 -78.22 -39.73
CA GLU A 1114 103.94 -77.89 -38.34
C GLU A 1114 105.11 -77.70 -37.31
N ASP A 1115 104.94 -77.19 -36.08
CA ASP A 1115 103.77 -77.27 -35.16
C ASP A 1115 103.68 -76.14 -34.09
N THR A 1116 102.45 -75.94 -33.58
CA THR A 1116 101.91 -75.33 -32.35
C THR A 1116 102.45 -74.02 -31.69
N LYS A 1117 101.45 -73.14 -31.40
CA LYS A 1117 101.33 -72.11 -30.32
C LYS A 1117 102.07 -70.76 -30.43
N GLN A 1118 101.28 -69.68 -30.51
CA GLN A 1118 101.46 -68.41 -29.77
C GLN A 1118 100.16 -67.56 -29.74
N LEU A 1119 99.85 -66.95 -28.58
CA LEU A 1119 99.26 -65.60 -28.30
C LEU A 1119 98.00 -65.09 -29.09
N ASP A 1120 97.13 -64.19 -28.59
CA ASP A 1120 97.04 -63.39 -27.36
C ASP A 1120 95.54 -63.02 -27.07
N GLY A 1121 95.19 -62.34 -25.95
CA GLY A 1121 93.99 -61.47 -25.92
C GLY A 1121 93.01 -61.42 -24.72
N LYS A 1122 93.49 -61.22 -23.47
CA LYS A 1122 92.79 -60.61 -22.28
C LYS A 1122 91.39 -61.08 -21.80
N THR A 1123 91.29 -61.33 -20.48
CA THR A 1123 90.11 -61.65 -19.64
C THR A 1123 89.36 -60.39 -19.13
N TYR A 1124 88.04 -60.38 -18.80
CA TYR A 1124 87.27 -61.13 -17.75
C TYR A 1124 87.72 -60.74 -16.30
N GLU A 1125 87.00 -60.98 -15.19
CA GLU A 1125 85.81 -61.81 -14.92
C GLU A 1125 84.47 -61.04 -14.75
N SER A 1126 83.67 -61.23 -13.69
CA SER A 1126 82.18 -61.10 -13.72
C SER A 1126 81.52 -60.95 -12.32
N GLU A 1127 80.18 -60.79 -12.29
CA GLU A 1127 79.26 -61.34 -11.24
C GLU A 1127 79.16 -60.67 -9.83
N SER A 1128 78.15 -60.88 -8.96
CA SER A 1128 76.80 -61.54 -9.03
C SER A 1128 75.94 -61.14 -7.79
N GLY A 1129 74.62 -61.43 -7.78
CA GLY A 1129 73.91 -61.84 -6.56
C GLY A 1129 72.70 -61.01 -6.09
N GLY A 1130 71.69 -61.71 -5.53
CA GLY A 1130 70.53 -61.16 -4.80
C GLY A 1130 69.91 -62.23 -3.88
N ASN A 1131 68.98 -61.84 -2.98
CA ASN A 1131 68.08 -62.65 -2.11
C ASN A 1131 67.43 -61.72 -1.06
N ASP A 1132 66.51 -62.13 -0.15
CA ASP A 1132 65.21 -62.81 -0.32
C ASP A 1132 64.35 -62.56 0.98
N SER A 1133 63.21 -63.23 1.14
CA SER A 1133 62.04 -62.83 1.96
C SER A 1133 61.96 -63.41 3.40
N ASP A 1134 61.20 -62.76 4.32
CA ASP A 1134 59.89 -63.24 4.87
C ASP A 1134 59.45 -62.66 6.27
N ALA A 1135 58.14 -62.69 6.55
CA ALA A 1135 57.38 -62.78 7.83
C ALA A 1135 57.11 -61.59 8.81
N SER A 1136 55.79 -61.32 9.04
CA SER A 1136 55.08 -60.79 10.26
C SER A 1136 55.25 -59.33 10.75
N ALA A 1137 54.31 -58.69 11.51
CA ALA A 1137 52.84 -58.83 11.69
C ALA A 1137 52.23 -57.70 12.61
N GLU A 1138 50.88 -57.61 12.67
CA GLU A 1138 49.98 -56.93 13.67
C GLU A 1138 49.64 -55.41 13.61
N ASP A 1139 48.46 -55.05 14.19
CA ASP A 1139 47.79 -53.71 14.27
C ASP A 1139 47.18 -53.45 15.69
N ILE A 1140 45.90 -53.26 16.08
CA ILE A 1140 44.51 -53.22 15.53
C ILE A 1140 43.64 -52.32 16.46
N ARG A 1141 42.88 -51.28 15.98
CA ARG A 1141 41.79 -50.62 16.79
C ARG A 1141 40.84 -49.61 16.05
N PRO A 1142 39.52 -49.52 16.40
CA PRO A 1142 38.52 -50.61 16.44
C PRO A 1142 37.06 -50.28 15.96
N ILE A 1143 36.52 -51.11 15.05
CA ILE A 1143 35.19 -51.83 15.08
C ILE A 1143 33.98 -51.25 15.87
N ARG A 1144 32.78 -51.10 15.21
CA ARG A 1144 31.43 -51.78 15.43
C ARG A 1144 30.23 -50.94 14.87
N GLY A 1145 29.10 -51.45 14.35
CA GLY A 1145 28.75 -52.78 13.79
C GLY A 1145 27.23 -53.16 13.77
N LYS A 1146 26.75 -53.77 12.65
CA LYS A 1146 25.56 -54.68 12.44
C LYS A 1146 24.08 -54.18 12.33
N LYS A 1147 23.40 -54.84 11.36
CA LYS A 1147 21.99 -55.36 11.27
C LYS A 1147 20.83 -54.56 10.59
N GLU A 1148 20.38 -55.12 9.46
CA GLU A 1148 19.00 -55.51 9.06
C GLU A 1148 17.81 -54.50 9.03
N GLN A 1149 17.42 -54.14 7.78
CA GLN A 1149 16.08 -54.24 7.15
C GLN A 1149 14.82 -53.51 7.73
N PRO A 1150 13.72 -53.32 6.94
CA PRO A 1150 13.52 -53.57 5.50
C PRO A 1150 12.86 -52.39 4.72
N ASP A 1151 12.63 -52.63 3.41
CA ASP A 1151 11.54 -52.06 2.56
C ASP A 1151 11.53 -50.55 2.20
N ILE A 1152 11.01 -50.11 1.03
CA ILE A 1152 10.25 -50.84 -0.02
C ILE A 1152 10.53 -50.30 -1.46
N THR A 1153 10.47 -51.23 -2.44
CA THR A 1153 10.08 -51.19 -3.88
C THR A 1153 9.72 -49.85 -4.59
N GLU A 1154 9.88 -49.65 -5.92
CA GLU A 1154 10.36 -50.50 -7.04
C GLU A 1154 10.67 -49.73 -8.35
N LEU A 1155 11.05 -50.50 -9.40
CA LEU A 1155 10.97 -50.31 -10.87
C LEU A 1155 10.12 -49.14 -11.43
N ARG A 1156 10.38 -48.60 -12.64
CA ARG A 1156 10.72 -49.34 -13.90
C ARG A 1156 11.45 -48.48 -14.95
N SER A 1157 11.94 -49.15 -16.00
CA SER A 1157 12.88 -48.69 -17.05
C SER A 1157 12.27 -48.12 -18.35
N ASP A 1158 12.98 -47.12 -18.92
CA ASP A 1158 13.26 -46.93 -20.36
C ASP A 1158 12.15 -46.57 -21.38
N PRO A 1159 12.48 -46.04 -22.60
CA PRO A 1159 13.79 -45.59 -23.14
C PRO A 1159 13.78 -44.21 -23.88
N LEU A 1160 14.90 -43.87 -24.55
CA LEU A 1160 15.06 -43.06 -25.78
C LEU A 1160 15.62 -41.61 -25.74
N SER A 1161 16.93 -41.51 -26.00
CA SER A 1161 17.55 -40.88 -27.20
C SER A 1161 17.96 -39.38 -27.24
N LEU A 1162 19.05 -39.14 -28.02
CA LEU A 1162 19.60 -37.89 -28.61
C LEU A 1162 20.22 -36.80 -27.69
N GLY A 1163 21.44 -36.32 -28.01
CA GLY A 1163 22.00 -35.11 -27.36
C GLY A 1163 23.52 -34.81 -27.41
N TYR A 1164 24.22 -34.87 -28.55
CA TYR A 1164 25.62 -34.39 -28.74
C TYR A 1164 25.93 -34.15 -30.24
N PRO A 1165 26.98 -33.39 -30.65
CA PRO A 1165 27.76 -32.34 -29.96
C PRO A 1165 28.01 -31.06 -30.83
N GLY A 1166 28.74 -30.07 -30.29
CA GLY A 1166 29.42 -29.01 -31.07
C GLY A 1166 28.97 -27.56 -30.78
N THR A 1167 29.79 -26.51 -30.93
CA THR A 1167 31.21 -26.43 -31.34
C THR A 1167 31.88 -25.18 -30.73
N ARG A 1168 33.17 -25.24 -30.35
CA ARG A 1168 34.01 -24.07 -30.03
C ARG A 1168 35.23 -24.02 -30.96
N ARG A 1169 35.70 -22.82 -31.32
CA ARG A 1169 36.94 -22.62 -32.10
C ARG A 1169 37.70 -21.38 -31.63
N THR A 1170 39.01 -21.51 -31.49
CA THR A 1170 40.02 -20.50 -31.08
C THR A 1170 40.83 -20.03 -32.31
N VAL A 1171 41.80 -19.09 -32.28
CA VAL A 1171 42.47 -18.36 -31.16
C VAL A 1171 42.18 -16.84 -31.17
N TYR A 1172 43.03 -15.82 -31.47
CA TYR A 1172 44.44 -15.68 -31.88
C TYR A 1172 45.02 -14.30 -31.45
N TYR A 1173 46.31 -14.02 -31.71
CA TYR A 1173 47.10 -12.86 -31.24
C TYR A 1173 47.56 -11.92 -32.38
N THR A 1174 47.80 -10.64 -32.07
CA THR A 1174 49.05 -9.88 -32.36
C THR A 1174 49.06 -8.55 -31.59
N ASP A 1175 50.26 -8.00 -31.35
CA ASP A 1175 50.56 -6.87 -30.47
C ASP A 1175 50.54 -5.48 -31.15
N GLU A 1176 50.50 -4.37 -30.38
CA GLU A 1176 51.59 -3.37 -30.26
C GLU A 1176 51.22 -2.14 -29.39
N ILE A 1177 52.18 -1.23 -29.19
CA ILE A 1177 52.34 -0.16 -28.16
C ILE A 1177 53.00 1.07 -28.88
N PRO A 1178 53.03 2.36 -28.42
CA PRO A 1178 52.37 3.08 -27.32
C PRO A 1178 51.62 4.38 -27.79
N SER A 1179 51.09 5.18 -26.84
CA SER A 1179 51.62 6.53 -26.49
C SER A 1179 50.56 7.52 -25.95
N SER A 1180 51.03 8.65 -25.42
CA SER A 1180 50.24 9.64 -24.67
C SER A 1180 50.15 10.99 -25.38
N LYS A 1181 49.05 11.74 -25.15
CA LYS A 1181 49.12 13.13 -24.66
C LYS A 1181 47.75 13.75 -24.31
N THR A 1182 47.85 14.83 -23.54
CA THR A 1182 46.79 15.73 -23.07
C THR A 1182 46.48 16.88 -24.03
N THR A 1183 45.20 17.14 -24.25
CA THR A 1183 44.52 18.44 -24.50
C THR A 1183 43.02 18.15 -24.27
N LEU A 1184 42.20 18.91 -23.52
CA LEU A 1184 41.91 20.36 -23.58
C LEU A 1184 41.51 20.80 -24.99
N ASP A 1185 40.26 20.51 -25.36
CA ASP A 1185 39.15 21.49 -25.24
C ASP A 1185 37.90 20.77 -24.68
#